data_AF-A0A3M7TPU5-F1
#
_entry.id   AF-A0A3M7TPU5-F1
#
_cell.length_a   1.000
_cell.length_b   1.000
_cell.length_c   1.000
_cell.angle_alpha   90.00
_cell.angle_beta   90.00
_cell.angle_gamma   90.00
#
_symmetry.space_group_name_H-M   'P 1'
#
loop_
_entity.id
_entity.type
_entity.pdbx_description
1 polymer ?
#
loop_
_entity_poly.entity_id
_entity_poly.type
_entity_poly.pdbx_seq_one_letter_code
_entity_poly.pdbx_strand_id
1 'polypeptide(L)'
;MMNLQRGYKQVLAVAIAFILVFQTITGAMGIGLSSVEAADSEGLELKILHTNDIHSAIDPLGKASAYINAEREAAEYSLFLDAGDIFSGNPVVDLAYGEPMIEVLNAMELDAIVIGNHEFDYGQEQFSLRVEESDFPWISANMEVVDDSILIEQPDPYVEFDLDGLTVGVLGLTETPPSTAPAGVVGIEFHDPIETALEFAHKADEVDVLVGLTHHGYTEDRRLAEQVDFFDVIIGGHSHTRLTAPQVVNGTPIVQTGANGDSVGNLTLTVDEETREVTSVEGFLESTSSMTETNEEVQEIIDRWNEEMGEYLDQEIGYSNTGLSRDGRTVRDAPLGNFWTDAMKEMGEADLALTNNGGIRDSISAGTITYRDIYTVEPFANEVMVLEMTGQAIQDVIEFSYSRRNSIDLQTSGLHYEILTYDSGNYYDSVLTVDGEPLEMDEYYTVAVADYIGTGGSGYEFVGENARQAGFMTTAMINFAKSLTEEGLDIDYPANEGRISVKVAEDAPIEGDIIGETENGLSSLNNALGDSSLGNLYTDSVRAKTEADASVLNASSITGTIAPGVITDAMIEGLDGFGNEIVTVDTTGEKMKEVLLGQANYHRGVDLQVSGLKYELVEGDGSSRFESVNLFYEDGSEVADNDTFTVGYNDFMHGQGFYNLGDTNVNDNYGKVWESIVDYVENHEGPIDYVEGERITIDYAEGNEPGPGPAPGDALTVAEARDNQGQDAKVVGYIVGHIISGTNVSSEAPFGNDFNFAIADTPGETDIDKMLYVQVPAAFRSDFGLQTNPEHIGERVLVDGSLQAYFQRPGLQSAKSFEFIAEEPGPVEPVSISEAREANNGDTVSVEGVVTSQPGAWGAQGFYIQDETAGIYVYQFDEGAVNKGDTVKVTGVCGDFNGELQIADLEMLEVTGSAEEPAPLELTPAGVGAENEAELVKLSEATITDLTPQGTFGTFEFTAVSGDESVLIRVDNRTGLAYDDFAFEDGDVVDITGLSSQFQGTPQVKPRGADDIVLSDVKEEEDEDSEEEEEENTRPGNGKGKGKGHDKDNGNENKGPGNNNGNGKGQGPGNNNGNGKGNN
;
A
#
# COMPACT_ATOMS: atom_id res chain seq x y z
N MET A 1 8.42 7.97 58.43
CA MET A 1 8.28 8.60 59.77
C MET A 1 7.56 9.92 59.52
N MET A 2 6.30 10.05 59.97
CA MET A 2 5.35 11.18 59.76
C MET A 2 4.88 11.37 58.29
N ASN A 3 3.68 10.92 57.88
CA ASN A 3 2.30 11.47 58.08
C ASN A 3 2.01 12.68 57.15
N LEU A 4 0.90 12.84 56.41
CA LEU A 4 -0.43 12.21 56.42
C LEU A 4 -1.28 12.77 55.24
N GLN A 5 -2.28 11.99 54.77
CA GLN A 5 -3.53 12.36 54.04
C GLN A 5 -3.41 12.64 52.53
N ARG A 6 -4.17 12.01 51.62
CA ARG A 6 -5.56 11.51 51.69
C ARG A 6 -5.72 10.11 51.06
N GLY A 7 -6.69 9.36 51.57
CA GLY A 7 -7.29 8.19 50.93
C GLY A 7 -8.77 8.10 51.32
N TYR A 8 -9.51 7.20 50.66
CA TYR A 8 -10.92 6.75 50.78
C TYR A 8 -11.71 7.08 49.51
N LYS A 9 -11.99 6.16 48.59
CA LYS A 9 -12.76 4.88 48.63
C LYS A 9 -12.39 4.11 47.33
N GLN A 10 -12.43 2.78 47.19
CA GLN A 10 -13.61 1.91 47.24
C GLN A 10 -13.19 0.44 47.37
N VAL A 11 -13.69 -0.25 48.40
CA VAL A 11 -13.95 -1.71 48.37
C VAL A 11 -15.21 -1.95 49.20
N LEU A 12 -16.31 -2.36 48.56
CA LEU A 12 -17.41 -3.06 49.24
C LEU A 12 -18.17 -3.98 48.27
N ALA A 13 -17.68 -5.23 48.21
CA ALA A 13 -18.35 -6.51 48.07
C ALA A 13 -19.82 -6.63 47.60
N VAL A 14 -19.96 -7.37 46.50
CA VAL A 14 -20.91 -8.47 46.20
C VAL A 14 -21.68 -9.01 47.42
N ALA A 15 -23.03 -9.05 47.32
CA ALA A 15 -23.86 -10.10 47.92
C ALA A 15 -25.33 -10.06 47.44
N ILE A 16 -25.72 -11.16 46.77
CA ILE A 16 -27.03 -11.86 46.79
C ILE A 16 -27.87 -11.79 45.50
N ALA A 17 -27.59 -12.78 44.65
CA ALA A 17 -28.56 -13.47 43.81
C ALA A 17 -29.74 -14.02 44.63
N PHE A 18 -30.97 -13.81 44.15
CA PHE A 18 -32.09 -14.78 44.08
C PHE A 18 -33.40 -14.00 43.84
N ILE A 19 -33.89 -14.04 42.60
CA ILE A 19 -35.21 -14.58 42.22
C ILE A 19 -35.30 -14.50 40.69
N LEU A 20 -34.93 -15.62 40.05
CA LEU A 20 -35.57 -16.07 38.82
C LEU A 20 -36.87 -16.80 39.19
N VAL A 21 -37.74 -16.96 38.19
CA VAL A 21 -39.02 -17.72 38.15
C VAL A 21 -40.29 -16.92 38.51
N PHE A 22 -40.89 -16.24 37.52
CA PHE A 22 -42.13 -16.73 36.87
C PHE A 22 -42.56 -15.83 35.70
N GLN A 23 -42.79 -16.47 34.55
CA GLN A 23 -43.33 -15.91 33.31
C GLN A 23 -44.77 -15.38 33.44
N THR A 24 -45.08 -14.39 32.58
CA THR A 24 -46.36 -14.13 31.88
C THR A 24 -47.66 -13.91 32.67
N ILE A 25 -48.26 -12.73 32.50
CA ILE A 25 -49.61 -12.50 31.91
C ILE A 25 -50.02 -11.03 32.12
N THR A 26 -50.43 -10.42 31.01
CA THR A 26 -51.03 -9.10 30.81
C THR A 26 -52.25 -8.81 31.70
N GLY A 27 -52.45 -7.53 32.06
CA GLY A 27 -53.74 -7.09 32.60
C GLY A 27 -53.81 -5.72 33.27
N ALA A 28 -53.81 -4.66 32.46
CA ALA A 28 -54.55 -3.39 32.64
C ALA A 28 -54.72 -2.78 34.05
N MET A 29 -54.04 -1.65 34.30
CA MET A 29 -54.67 -0.41 34.82
C MET A 29 -53.67 0.74 34.74
N GLY A 30 -53.98 1.75 33.93
CA GLY A 30 -53.16 2.93 33.75
C GLY A 30 -53.15 3.83 34.98
N ILE A 31 -51.95 4.29 35.34
CA ILE A 31 -51.70 5.49 36.16
C ILE A 31 -50.47 6.15 35.54
N GLY A 32 -50.57 7.47 35.31
CA GLY A 32 -49.77 8.24 34.37
C GLY A 32 -48.25 8.12 34.53
N LEU A 33 -47.58 7.98 33.38
CA LEU A 33 -46.18 8.29 33.20
C LEU A 33 -46.02 9.82 33.33
N SER A 34 -45.47 10.26 34.46
CA SER A 34 -44.71 11.50 34.49
C SER A 34 -43.34 11.15 33.93
N SER A 35 -43.00 11.75 32.79
CA SER A 35 -41.63 11.78 32.30
C SER A 35 -40.74 12.35 33.40
N VAL A 36 -39.81 11.55 33.88
CA VAL A 36 -38.62 12.08 34.54
C VAL A 36 -37.74 12.54 33.39
N GLU A 37 -37.72 13.84 33.13
CA GLU A 37 -36.60 14.47 32.41
C GLU A 37 -35.34 14.11 33.19
N ALA A 38 -34.43 13.38 32.55
CA ALA A 38 -33.03 13.40 32.95
C ALA A 38 -32.57 14.84 32.78
N ALA A 39 -32.03 15.42 33.85
CA ALA A 39 -31.41 16.73 33.77
C ALA A 39 -30.07 16.54 33.06
N ASP A 40 -29.92 17.19 31.90
CA ASP A 40 -28.62 17.53 31.32
C ASP A 40 -27.80 18.27 32.38
N SER A 41 -26.60 17.78 32.69
CA SER A 41 -25.54 18.61 33.22
C SER A 41 -24.64 18.97 32.03
N GLU A 42 -24.76 20.20 31.54
CA GLU A 42 -23.88 20.79 30.52
C GLU A 42 -22.46 20.90 31.11
N GLY A 43 -21.50 20.13 30.60
CA GLY A 43 -20.07 20.32 30.85
C GLY A 43 -19.47 21.30 29.83
N LEU A 44 -18.29 21.85 30.11
CA LEU A 44 -17.53 22.64 29.12
C LEU A 44 -16.95 21.69 28.08
N GLU A 45 -17.05 22.03 26.81
CA GLU A 45 -16.46 21.25 25.72
C GLU A 45 -15.22 21.95 25.17
N LEU A 46 -14.05 21.30 25.32
CA LEU A 46 -12.80 21.71 24.70
C LEU A 46 -12.56 20.88 23.44
N LYS A 47 -12.45 21.56 22.29
CA LYS A 47 -12.02 20.94 21.04
C LYS A 47 -10.50 20.99 20.92
N ILE A 48 -9.85 19.86 20.65
CA ILE A 48 -8.44 19.83 20.27
C ILE A 48 -8.34 19.22 18.90
N LEU A 49 -7.92 20.04 17.95
CA LEU A 49 -7.58 19.63 16.59
C LEU A 49 -6.10 19.29 16.58
N HIS A 50 -5.70 18.23 15.90
CA HIS A 50 -4.29 17.90 15.83
C HIS A 50 -3.84 17.23 14.54
N THR A 51 -2.55 17.36 14.27
CA THR A 51 -1.80 16.67 13.21
C THR A 51 -0.52 16.09 13.79
N ASN A 52 0.11 15.17 13.06
CA ASN A 52 1.45 14.66 13.33
C ASN A 52 2.06 14.16 12.02
N ASP A 53 3.39 14.15 11.93
CA ASP A 53 4.16 13.53 10.85
C ASP A 53 3.72 14.00 9.45
N ILE A 54 3.57 15.32 9.29
CA ILE A 54 3.16 15.91 7.99
C ILE A 54 4.22 15.64 6.92
N HIS A 55 5.50 15.51 7.29
CA HIS A 55 6.60 15.16 6.37
C HIS A 55 6.63 15.99 5.09
N SER A 56 6.56 17.32 5.24
CA SER A 56 6.56 18.26 4.12
C SER A 56 5.37 18.11 3.15
N ALA A 57 4.35 17.29 3.44
CA ALA A 57 3.14 17.18 2.62
C ALA A 57 2.27 18.43 2.77
N ILE A 58 2.60 19.48 2.01
CA ILE A 58 1.95 20.79 2.08
C ILE A 58 0.62 20.85 1.34
N ASP A 59 0.44 20.07 0.28
CA ASP A 59 -0.73 20.16 -0.61
C ASP A 59 -2.08 19.91 0.09
N PRO A 60 -2.19 18.96 1.05
CA PRO A 60 -3.45 18.75 1.77
C PRO A 60 -3.81 19.91 2.74
N LEU A 61 -2.86 20.78 3.09
CA LEU A 61 -3.02 21.70 4.22
C LEU A 61 -3.99 22.85 3.97
N GLY A 62 -4.22 23.24 2.71
CA GLY A 62 -5.27 24.20 2.37
C GLY A 62 -6.66 23.70 2.79
N LYS A 63 -6.94 22.42 2.57
CA LYS A 63 -8.20 21.78 2.99
C LYS A 63 -8.25 21.53 4.49
N ALA A 64 -7.15 21.00 5.06
CA ALA A 64 -7.03 20.79 6.49
C ALA A 64 -7.28 22.10 7.25
N SER A 65 -6.73 23.21 6.76
CA SER A 65 -6.93 24.54 7.34
C SER A 65 -8.40 24.98 7.32
N ALA A 66 -9.12 24.77 6.21
CA ALA A 66 -10.55 25.09 6.16
C ALA A 66 -11.36 24.30 7.20
N TYR A 67 -11.07 23.00 7.33
CA TYR A 67 -11.71 22.15 8.32
C TYR A 67 -11.39 22.59 9.76
N ILE A 68 -10.12 22.81 10.07
CA ILE A 68 -9.67 23.28 11.39
C ILE A 68 -10.34 24.60 11.74
N ASN A 69 -10.38 25.56 10.80
CA ASN A 69 -11.04 26.85 11.01
C ASN A 69 -12.55 26.68 11.28
N ALA A 70 -13.24 25.82 10.52
CA ALA A 70 -14.66 25.56 10.73
C ALA A 70 -14.94 24.96 12.12
N GLU A 71 -14.12 24.00 12.56
CA GLU A 71 -14.24 23.39 13.89
C GLU A 71 -13.91 24.38 15.01
N ARG A 72 -12.87 25.22 14.84
CA ARG A 72 -12.53 26.29 15.79
C ARG A 72 -13.63 27.33 15.90
N GLU A 73 -14.25 27.73 14.79
CA GLU A 73 -15.38 28.67 14.77
C GLU A 73 -16.65 28.10 15.42
N ALA A 74 -16.84 26.77 15.35
CA ALA A 74 -17.98 26.08 15.94
C ALA A 74 -17.81 25.81 17.45
N ALA A 75 -16.58 25.85 17.96
CA ALA A 75 -16.23 25.56 19.35
C ALA A 75 -16.16 26.82 20.22
N GLU A 76 -16.53 26.71 21.50
CA GLU A 76 -16.31 27.78 22.48
C GLU A 76 -14.85 27.82 22.94
N TYR A 77 -14.25 26.65 23.16
CA TYR A 77 -12.85 26.48 23.55
C TYR A 77 -12.19 25.56 22.52
N SER A 78 -11.12 26.02 21.86
CA SER A 78 -10.39 25.19 20.90
C SER A 78 -8.88 25.43 20.92
N LEU A 79 -8.12 24.39 20.55
CA LEU A 79 -6.69 24.43 20.25
C LEU A 79 -6.40 23.63 18.97
N PHE A 80 -5.38 24.04 18.22
CA PHE A 80 -4.75 23.28 17.14
C PHE A 80 -3.30 22.97 17.51
N LEU A 81 -2.97 21.68 17.65
CA LEU A 81 -1.65 21.21 18.08
C LEU A 81 -1.01 20.30 17.02
N ASP A 82 0.31 20.33 16.90
CA ASP A 82 1.04 19.42 16.01
C ASP A 82 2.05 18.57 16.80
N ALA A 83 2.04 17.26 16.55
CA ALA A 83 2.88 16.32 17.29
C ALA A 83 4.27 16.10 16.66
N GLY A 84 4.78 16.97 15.80
CA GLY A 84 6.16 16.96 15.27
C GLY A 84 6.33 16.24 13.93
N ASP A 85 7.55 16.28 13.39
CA ASP A 85 7.94 15.81 12.04
C ASP A 85 7.15 16.50 10.92
N ILE A 86 7.21 17.83 10.89
CA ILE A 86 6.59 18.62 9.81
C ILE A 86 7.49 18.76 8.57
N PHE A 87 8.78 18.41 8.69
CA PHE A 87 9.78 18.49 7.63
C PHE A 87 10.15 17.13 7.01
N SER A 88 10.88 17.21 5.90
CA SER A 88 11.44 16.13 5.07
C SER A 88 10.40 15.21 4.44
N GLY A 89 10.32 15.22 3.11
CA GLY A 89 9.46 14.31 2.32
C GLY A 89 8.90 14.89 1.03
N ASN A 90 8.98 16.20 0.82
CA ASN A 90 8.49 16.88 -0.38
C ASN A 90 9.53 17.90 -0.89
N PRO A 91 10.03 17.76 -2.13
CA PRO A 91 11.05 18.65 -2.68
C PRO A 91 10.73 20.14 -2.66
N VAL A 92 9.45 20.52 -2.68
CA VAL A 92 9.01 21.93 -2.64
C VAL A 92 9.38 22.56 -1.30
N VAL A 93 9.18 21.82 -0.20
CA VAL A 93 9.51 22.27 1.15
C VAL A 93 11.00 22.07 1.44
N ASP A 94 11.53 20.91 1.06
CA ASP A 94 12.85 20.46 1.49
C ASP A 94 13.97 21.31 0.86
N LEU A 95 13.84 21.66 -0.42
CA LEU A 95 14.80 22.55 -1.11
C LEU A 95 14.73 24.00 -0.62
N ALA A 96 13.62 24.39 0.01
CA ALA A 96 13.44 25.65 0.69
C ALA A 96 13.69 25.52 2.22
N TYR A 97 14.31 24.43 2.66
CA TYR A 97 14.71 24.17 4.04
C TYR A 97 13.58 24.34 5.07
N GLY A 98 12.35 23.97 4.72
CA GLY A 98 11.18 24.03 5.61
C GLY A 98 10.43 25.36 5.62
N GLU A 99 10.93 26.43 4.98
CA GLU A 99 10.28 27.74 4.94
C GLU A 99 8.81 27.69 4.47
N PRO A 100 8.45 26.93 3.41
CA PRO A 100 7.06 26.86 2.95
C PRO A 100 6.11 26.29 4.00
N MET A 101 6.56 25.28 4.74
CA MET A 101 5.76 24.64 5.79
C MET A 101 5.52 25.59 6.96
N ILE A 102 6.54 26.36 7.38
CA ILE A 102 6.39 27.36 8.44
C ILE A 102 5.41 28.46 8.03
N GLU A 103 5.49 28.94 6.79
CA GLU A 103 4.55 29.96 6.30
C GLU A 103 3.10 29.45 6.30
N VAL A 104 2.89 28.21 5.87
CA VAL A 104 1.58 27.54 5.90
C VAL A 104 1.06 27.38 7.34
N LEU A 105 1.87 26.84 8.26
CA LEU A 105 1.43 26.59 9.63
C LEU A 105 1.19 27.89 10.43
N ASN A 106 1.93 28.96 10.13
CA ASN A 106 1.63 30.30 10.65
C ASN A 106 0.25 30.78 10.19
N ALA A 107 -0.05 30.63 8.89
CA ALA A 107 -1.35 31.00 8.32
C ALA A 107 -2.51 30.10 8.81
N MET A 108 -2.20 28.88 9.26
CA MET A 108 -3.15 27.97 9.91
C MET A 108 -3.39 28.29 11.40
N GLU A 109 -2.67 29.28 11.95
CA GLU A 109 -2.75 29.69 13.36
C GLU A 109 -2.54 28.51 14.33
N LEU A 110 -1.49 27.70 14.08
CA LEU A 110 -1.07 26.61 14.98
C LEU A 110 -0.82 27.15 16.39
N ASP A 111 -1.30 26.46 17.43
CA ASP A 111 -1.18 26.95 18.81
C ASP A 111 0.12 26.48 19.49
N ALA A 112 0.58 25.25 19.20
CA ALA A 112 1.89 24.73 19.63
C ALA A 112 2.31 23.49 18.84
N ILE A 113 3.62 23.23 18.80
CA ILE A 113 4.22 22.03 18.20
C ILE A 113 5.28 21.43 19.14
N VAL A 114 5.32 20.10 19.24
CA VAL A 114 6.46 19.40 19.88
C VAL A 114 7.56 19.17 18.84
N ILE A 115 8.82 19.33 19.25
CA ILE A 115 9.96 19.05 18.38
C ILE A 115 10.04 17.53 18.12
N GLY A 116 9.99 17.11 16.86
CA GLY A 116 10.26 15.76 16.39
C GLY A 116 11.70 15.56 15.91
N ASN A 117 11.95 14.46 15.21
CA ASN A 117 13.30 14.12 14.74
C ASN A 117 13.67 14.83 13.44
N HIS A 118 12.74 14.98 12.49
CA HIS A 118 13.03 15.59 11.18
C HIS A 118 13.19 17.11 11.23
N GLU A 119 12.84 17.74 12.36
CA GLU A 119 13.14 19.15 12.60
C GLU A 119 14.63 19.50 12.48
N PHE A 120 15.52 18.52 12.67
CA PHE A 120 16.98 18.70 12.63
C PHE A 120 17.62 18.38 11.27
N ASP A 121 16.86 17.89 10.28
CA ASP A 121 17.42 17.36 9.03
C ASP A 121 18.09 18.42 8.17
N TYR A 122 17.60 19.66 8.20
CA TYR A 122 18.22 20.79 7.50
C TYR A 122 19.37 21.43 8.29
N GLY A 123 19.71 20.87 9.45
CA GLY A 123 20.75 21.33 10.35
C GLY A 123 20.32 22.45 11.30
N GLN A 124 21.14 22.67 12.33
CA GLN A 124 20.83 23.57 13.45
C GLN A 124 20.59 25.03 13.06
N GLU A 125 21.28 25.52 12.02
CA GLU A 125 21.09 26.89 11.53
C GLU A 125 19.71 27.06 10.92
N GLN A 126 19.27 26.10 10.10
CA GLN A 126 17.94 26.17 9.49
C GLN A 126 16.85 25.96 10.54
N PHE A 127 16.98 24.97 11.43
CA PHE A 127 16.02 24.80 12.53
C PHE A 127 15.87 26.09 13.36
N SER A 128 16.98 26.73 13.75
CA SER A 128 16.93 27.99 14.50
C SER A 128 16.24 29.13 13.73
N LEU A 129 16.40 29.17 12.40
CA LEU A 129 15.70 30.16 11.56
C LEU A 129 14.21 29.86 11.47
N ARG A 130 13.83 28.58 11.27
CA ARG A 130 12.42 28.16 11.23
C ARG A 130 11.71 28.49 12.54
N VAL A 131 12.37 28.29 13.69
CA VAL A 131 11.86 28.69 15.01
C VAL A 131 11.68 30.21 15.12
N GLU A 132 12.61 31.03 14.59
CA GLU A 132 12.47 32.50 14.60
C GLU A 132 11.32 32.99 13.69
N GLU A 133 11.01 32.24 12.63
CA GLU A 133 9.96 32.53 11.66
C GLU A 133 8.57 32.04 12.09
N SER A 134 8.47 31.14 13.08
CA SER A 134 7.21 30.62 13.61
C SER A 134 6.49 31.63 14.51
N ASP A 135 5.17 31.76 14.31
CA ASP A 135 4.26 32.51 15.19
C ASP A 135 3.74 31.65 16.37
N PHE A 136 4.17 30.39 16.44
CA PHE A 136 3.81 29.39 17.44
C PHE A 136 5.04 28.88 18.22
N PRO A 137 4.86 28.46 19.49
CA PRO A 137 5.94 27.92 20.31
C PRO A 137 6.30 26.49 19.93
N TRP A 138 7.60 26.23 19.90
CA TRP A 138 8.20 24.90 19.81
C TRP A 138 8.54 24.40 21.21
N ILE A 139 8.01 23.25 21.62
CA ILE A 139 8.16 22.71 22.98
C ILE A 139 8.89 21.36 23.00
N SER A 140 9.71 21.15 24.03
CA SER A 140 10.30 19.84 24.36
C SER A 140 10.87 19.87 25.78
N ALA A 141 10.28 19.09 26.68
CA ALA A 141 10.67 19.08 28.10
C ALA A 141 11.93 18.27 28.36
N ASN A 142 12.20 17.26 27.52
CA ASN A 142 13.33 16.36 27.69
C ASN A 142 14.52 16.70 26.78
N MET A 143 14.47 17.81 26.03
CA MET A 143 15.61 18.35 25.28
C MET A 143 16.38 19.37 26.11
N GLU A 144 17.69 19.21 26.27
CA GLU A 144 18.58 20.14 26.96
C GLU A 144 19.69 20.64 26.01
N VAL A 145 19.80 21.96 25.84
CA VAL A 145 20.94 22.58 25.14
C VAL A 145 22.12 22.67 26.11
N VAL A 146 23.15 21.85 25.88
CA VAL A 146 24.33 21.75 26.76
C VAL A 146 25.55 22.52 26.27
N ASP A 147 25.54 22.99 25.01
CA ASP A 147 26.55 23.87 24.43
C ASP A 147 25.96 25.24 24.07
N ASP A 148 26.14 26.22 24.95
CA ASP A 148 25.70 27.62 24.76
C ASP A 148 26.27 28.31 23.49
N SER A 149 27.13 27.66 22.71
CA SER A 149 27.70 28.22 21.46
C SER A 149 26.93 27.85 20.19
N ILE A 150 25.97 26.93 20.25
CA ILE A 150 25.09 26.61 19.11
C ILE A 150 24.02 27.69 18.95
N LEU A 151 23.33 27.69 17.80
CA LEU A 151 22.30 28.69 17.47
C LEU A 151 20.94 28.40 18.13
N ILE A 152 20.67 27.12 18.40
CA ILE A 152 19.41 26.66 18.99
C ILE A 152 19.31 27.15 20.43
N GLU A 153 18.23 27.86 20.75
CA GLU A 153 17.90 28.23 22.12
C GLU A 153 17.22 27.07 22.86
N GLN A 154 17.34 27.04 24.18
CA GLN A 154 16.65 26.04 25.01
C GLN A 154 15.13 26.15 24.80
N PRO A 155 14.44 25.11 24.28
CA PRO A 155 13.00 25.15 24.11
C PRO A 155 12.29 25.21 25.47
N ASP A 156 11.10 25.80 25.47
CA ASP A 156 10.22 25.74 26.64
C ASP A 156 9.71 24.29 26.81
N PRO A 157 9.62 23.77 28.05
CA PRO A 157 9.18 22.40 28.28
C PRO A 157 7.68 22.20 28.05
N TYR A 158 6.89 23.25 28.29
CA TYR A 158 5.44 23.25 28.20
C TYR A 158 4.90 24.64 27.86
N VAL A 159 3.66 24.71 27.42
CA VAL A 159 2.89 25.95 27.27
C VAL A 159 1.55 25.84 28.01
N GLU A 160 1.07 26.96 28.56
CA GLU A 160 -0.23 27.05 29.23
C GLU A 160 -1.14 28.03 28.47
N PHE A 161 -2.33 27.57 28.08
CA PHE A 161 -3.38 28.36 27.44
C PHE A 161 -4.48 28.70 28.44
N ASP A 162 -4.94 29.96 28.46
CA ASP A 162 -6.11 30.41 29.21
C ASP A 162 -7.23 30.74 28.22
N LEU A 163 -8.14 29.78 28.02
CA LEU A 163 -9.28 29.86 27.11
C LEU A 163 -10.49 30.35 27.92
N ASP A 164 -10.58 31.67 28.10
CA ASP A 164 -11.65 32.33 28.85
C ASP A 164 -11.91 31.76 30.28
N GLY A 165 -10.84 31.36 30.96
CA GLY A 165 -10.85 30.81 32.30
C GLY A 165 -10.89 29.29 32.38
N LEU A 166 -10.78 28.58 31.26
CA LEU A 166 -10.38 27.17 31.19
C LEU A 166 -8.88 27.10 30.87
N THR A 167 -8.10 26.50 31.76
CA THR A 167 -6.64 26.43 31.63
C THR A 167 -6.20 25.08 31.07
N VAL A 168 -5.45 25.10 29.96
CA VAL A 168 -4.93 23.89 29.29
C VAL A 168 -3.41 23.95 29.29
N GLY A 169 -2.76 22.98 29.92
CA GLY A 169 -1.31 22.78 29.85
C GLY A 169 -0.96 21.76 28.77
N VAL A 170 0.07 22.06 27.98
CA VAL A 170 0.60 21.16 26.95
C VAL A 170 2.08 20.92 27.22
N LEU A 171 2.46 19.70 27.59
CA LEU A 171 3.84 19.28 27.86
C LEU A 171 4.41 18.56 26.63
N GLY A 172 5.58 19.01 26.14
CA GLY A 172 6.25 18.41 24.98
C GLY A 172 7.23 17.30 25.36
N LEU A 173 7.25 16.17 24.66
CA LEU A 173 8.24 15.09 24.84
C LEU A 173 8.74 14.58 23.48
N THR A 174 10.06 14.63 23.25
CA THR A 174 10.72 14.23 22.00
C THR A 174 11.38 12.84 22.13
N GLU A 175 11.51 12.10 21.04
CA GLU A 175 12.25 10.83 20.95
C GLU A 175 13.67 10.95 21.53
N THR A 176 14.16 9.90 22.19
CA THR A 176 15.46 9.91 22.87
C THR A 176 16.30 8.67 22.54
N PRO A 177 17.41 8.83 21.78
CA PRO A 177 17.77 10.00 20.98
C PRO A 177 16.84 10.15 19.76
N PRO A 178 16.71 11.36 19.17
CA PRO A 178 15.93 11.53 17.96
C PRO A 178 16.58 10.83 16.76
N SER A 179 15.74 10.25 15.92
CA SER A 179 16.08 9.52 14.69
C SER A 179 16.52 10.44 13.54
N THR A 180 17.51 11.28 13.78
CA THR A 180 18.11 12.22 12.81
C THR A 180 19.62 12.02 12.67
N ALA A 181 20.28 12.78 11.79
CA ALA A 181 21.72 12.77 11.65
C ALA A 181 22.41 13.22 12.95
N PRO A 182 23.40 12.48 13.49
CA PRO A 182 24.09 12.86 14.72
C PRO A 182 24.71 14.27 14.69
N ALA A 183 25.11 14.73 13.50
CA ALA A 183 25.63 16.08 13.29
C ALA A 183 24.59 17.19 13.58
N GLY A 184 23.30 16.90 13.35
CA GLY A 184 22.19 17.85 13.58
C GLY A 184 21.94 18.13 15.06
N VAL A 185 22.35 17.23 15.96
CA VAL A 185 22.06 17.32 17.41
C VAL A 185 23.31 17.51 18.27
N VAL A 186 24.47 17.81 17.67
CA VAL A 186 25.69 18.10 18.44
C VAL A 186 25.46 19.30 19.36
N GLY A 187 25.75 19.15 20.66
CA GLY A 187 25.55 20.19 21.66
C GLY A 187 24.17 20.17 22.34
N ILE A 188 23.35 19.16 22.04
CA ILE A 188 22.04 18.91 22.63
C ILE A 188 22.05 17.53 23.30
N GLU A 189 21.44 17.41 24.47
CA GLU A 189 21.19 16.15 25.16
C GLU A 189 19.67 15.89 25.25
N PHE A 190 19.25 14.64 25.11
CA PHE A 190 17.86 14.22 25.26
C PHE A 190 17.75 13.27 26.46
N HIS A 191 16.83 13.56 27.38
CA HIS A 191 16.59 12.82 28.62
C HIS A 191 15.43 11.84 28.46
N ASP A 192 15.35 10.85 29.36
CA ASP A 192 14.24 9.88 29.34
C ASP A 192 12.88 10.59 29.46
N PRO A 193 11.94 10.37 28.54
CA PRO A 193 10.69 11.12 28.49
C PRO A 193 9.78 10.83 29.69
N ILE A 194 9.82 9.61 30.23
CA ILE A 194 8.97 9.20 31.37
C ILE A 194 9.50 9.79 32.67
N GLU A 195 10.81 9.68 32.91
CA GLU A 195 11.47 10.32 34.05
C GLU A 195 11.23 11.84 34.02
N THR A 196 11.37 12.46 32.84
CA THR A 196 11.11 13.88 32.64
C THR A 196 9.65 14.25 32.92
N ALA A 197 8.68 13.53 32.34
CA ALA A 197 7.25 13.78 32.56
C ALA A 197 6.91 13.77 34.06
N LEU A 198 7.44 12.80 34.82
CA LEU A 198 7.22 12.71 36.26
C LEU A 198 7.73 13.93 37.05
N GLU A 199 8.73 14.66 36.55
CA GLU A 199 9.17 15.93 37.15
C GLU A 199 8.10 17.04 37.01
N PHE A 200 7.30 16.95 35.94
CA PHE A 200 6.19 17.86 35.63
C PHE A 200 4.84 17.42 36.20
N ALA A 201 4.76 16.36 37.00
CA ALA A 201 3.51 15.88 37.62
C ALA A 201 2.74 16.96 38.41
N HIS A 202 3.45 17.96 38.93
CA HIS A 202 2.86 19.11 39.63
C HIS A 202 1.94 19.96 38.73
N LYS A 203 2.10 19.88 37.39
CA LYS A 203 1.29 20.62 36.43
C LYS A 203 -0.15 20.17 36.39
N ALA A 204 -0.44 18.90 36.66
CA ALA A 204 -1.79 18.39 36.74
C ALA A 204 -2.63 19.05 37.85
N ASP A 205 -1.98 19.64 38.87
CA ASP A 205 -2.66 20.42 39.91
C ASP A 205 -2.75 21.93 39.58
N GLU A 206 -2.08 22.40 38.52
CA GLU A 206 -1.97 23.82 38.14
C GLU A 206 -2.89 24.22 36.97
N VAL A 207 -3.27 23.27 36.12
CA VAL A 207 -4.17 23.46 34.97
C VAL A 207 -5.44 22.61 35.11
N ASP A 208 -6.49 22.96 34.36
CA ASP A 208 -7.74 22.20 34.32
C ASP A 208 -7.64 20.97 33.39
N VAL A 209 -6.85 21.06 32.32
CA VAL A 209 -6.57 19.98 31.37
C VAL A 209 -5.06 19.90 31.11
N LEU A 210 -4.45 18.72 31.24
CA LEU A 210 -3.04 18.49 30.93
C LEU A 210 -2.88 17.49 29.77
N VAL A 211 -2.36 18.00 28.66
CA VAL A 211 -2.07 17.26 27.43
C VAL A 211 -0.59 16.88 27.39
N GLY A 212 -0.29 15.61 27.09
CA GLY A 212 1.04 15.19 26.64
C GLY A 212 1.11 15.27 25.11
N LEU A 213 1.90 16.19 24.57
CA LEU A 213 2.17 16.29 23.13
C LEU A 213 3.53 15.65 22.85
N THR A 214 3.51 14.49 22.19
CA THR A 214 4.68 13.59 22.17
C THR A 214 5.12 13.25 20.75
N HIS A 215 6.43 13.09 20.56
CA HIS A 215 7.04 12.62 19.31
C HIS A 215 8.05 11.51 19.60
N HIS A 216 7.57 10.39 20.14
CA HIS A 216 8.42 9.22 20.44
C HIS A 216 7.77 7.86 20.11
N GLY A 217 6.63 7.88 19.41
CA GLY A 217 5.97 6.71 18.84
C GLY A 217 4.94 6.05 19.76
N TYR A 218 3.92 5.44 19.15
CA TYR A 218 2.76 4.85 19.83
C TYR A 218 3.14 3.84 20.93
N THR A 219 4.13 2.98 20.68
CA THR A 219 4.59 2.00 21.67
C THR A 219 5.10 2.67 22.94
N GLU A 220 5.88 3.74 22.79
CA GLU A 220 6.40 4.49 23.93
C GLU A 220 5.31 5.39 24.56
N ASP A 221 4.34 5.89 23.79
CA ASP A 221 3.16 6.59 24.34
C ASP A 221 2.33 5.69 25.25
N ARG A 222 2.14 4.41 24.86
CA ARG A 222 1.48 3.42 25.73
C ARG A 222 2.28 3.21 27.01
N ARG A 223 3.60 3.04 26.89
CA ARG A 223 4.50 2.85 28.03
C ARG A 223 4.53 4.08 28.96
N LEU A 224 4.38 5.28 28.40
CA LEU A 224 4.21 6.53 29.14
C LEU A 224 2.90 6.50 29.92
N ALA A 225 1.76 6.22 29.27
CA ALA A 225 0.45 6.14 29.92
C ALA A 225 0.35 5.06 31.02
N GLU A 226 1.08 3.94 30.87
CA GLU A 226 1.16 2.90 31.91
C GLU A 226 1.87 3.37 33.19
N GLN A 227 2.80 4.33 33.07
CA GLN A 227 3.65 4.79 34.18
C GLN A 227 3.30 6.19 34.68
N VAL A 228 2.57 6.97 33.87
CA VAL A 228 2.16 8.34 34.14
C VAL A 228 0.64 8.43 34.03
N ASP A 229 -0.02 8.71 35.15
CA ASP A 229 -1.49 8.66 35.30
C ASP A 229 -2.16 10.04 35.38
N PHE A 230 -1.40 11.12 35.14
CA PHE A 230 -1.88 12.50 35.33
C PHE A 230 -2.20 13.25 34.02
N PHE A 231 -1.95 12.65 32.85
CA PHE A 231 -2.37 13.22 31.57
C PHE A 231 -3.83 12.91 31.31
N ASP A 232 -4.58 13.93 30.90
CA ASP A 232 -5.97 13.77 30.46
C ASP A 232 -6.06 13.18 29.05
N VAL A 233 -5.05 13.44 28.21
CA VAL A 233 -4.87 12.86 26.87
C VAL A 233 -3.41 12.96 26.42
N ILE A 234 -2.96 11.97 25.65
CA ILE A 234 -1.69 12.00 24.92
C ILE A 234 -1.97 12.10 23.42
N ILE A 235 -1.33 13.07 22.76
CA ILE A 235 -1.38 13.30 21.31
C ILE A 235 0.02 13.04 20.76
N GLY A 236 0.18 11.94 20.02
CA GLY A 236 1.49 11.42 19.63
C GLY A 236 1.87 11.57 18.14
N GLY A 237 3.13 11.35 17.82
CA GLY A 237 3.73 11.31 16.46
C GLY A 237 4.71 10.15 16.26
N HIS A 238 5.61 10.27 15.29
CA HIS A 238 6.78 9.41 14.99
C HIS A 238 6.47 8.05 14.35
N SER A 239 5.54 7.26 14.90
CA SER A 239 5.28 5.88 14.45
C SER A 239 4.28 5.76 13.30
N HIS A 240 3.77 6.88 12.80
CA HIS A 240 2.75 6.96 11.72
C HIS A 240 1.50 6.13 11.99
N THR A 241 1.22 5.84 13.26
CA THR A 241 0.15 4.94 13.63
C THR A 241 -1.17 5.66 13.42
N ARG A 242 -2.06 5.08 12.62
CA ARG A 242 -3.38 5.65 12.36
C ARG A 242 -4.38 5.13 13.38
N LEU A 243 -4.83 5.99 14.30
CA LEU A 243 -5.82 5.65 15.32
C LEU A 243 -7.16 6.32 15.00
N THR A 244 -8.11 5.55 14.46
CA THR A 244 -9.43 6.09 14.05
C THR A 244 -10.33 6.48 15.22
N ALA A 245 -9.97 6.09 16.44
CA ALA A 245 -10.58 6.51 17.71
C ALA A 245 -9.54 6.47 18.85
N PRO A 246 -9.71 7.23 19.94
CA PRO A 246 -8.79 7.22 21.08
C PRO A 246 -8.57 5.83 21.68
N GLN A 247 -7.30 5.47 21.87
CA GLN A 247 -6.91 4.21 22.52
C GLN A 247 -6.60 4.47 23.99
N VAL A 248 -7.32 3.81 24.89
CA VAL A 248 -7.19 4.08 26.34
C VAL A 248 -6.21 3.10 26.98
N VAL A 249 -5.15 3.63 27.59
CA VAL A 249 -4.17 2.86 28.36
C VAL A 249 -4.12 3.40 29.77
N ASN A 250 -4.35 2.54 30.76
CA ASN A 250 -4.38 2.91 32.19
C ASN A 250 -5.29 4.11 32.51
N GLY A 251 -6.35 4.33 31.71
CA GLY A 251 -7.29 5.44 31.86
C GLY A 251 -6.93 6.71 31.08
N THR A 252 -5.73 6.79 30.51
CA THR A 252 -5.31 7.91 29.65
C THR A 252 -5.55 7.55 28.17
N PRO A 253 -6.35 8.34 27.43
CA PRO A 253 -6.52 8.20 25.98
C PRO A 253 -5.27 8.64 25.22
N ILE A 254 -4.95 7.92 24.13
CA ILE A 254 -3.84 8.17 23.21
C ILE A 254 -4.41 8.30 21.80
N VAL A 255 -3.95 9.29 21.03
CA VAL A 255 -4.39 9.54 19.64
C VAL A 255 -3.23 9.89 18.72
N GLN A 256 -3.38 9.55 17.43
CA GLN A 256 -2.47 9.85 16.31
C GLN A 256 -3.23 9.84 14.98
N THR A 257 -2.77 10.58 13.98
CA THR A 257 -3.47 10.81 12.71
C THR A 257 -2.98 9.97 11.53
N GLY A 258 -1.95 9.14 11.72
CA GLY A 258 -1.20 8.58 10.59
C GLY A 258 -0.02 9.48 10.23
N ALA A 259 0.11 9.87 8.97
CA ALA A 259 1.19 10.74 8.46
C ALA A 259 0.74 11.51 7.19
N ASN A 260 1.65 12.31 6.62
CA ASN A 260 1.54 13.01 5.33
C ASN A 260 0.37 14.00 5.20
N GLY A 261 -0.13 14.51 6.32
CA GLY A 261 -1.30 15.40 6.31
C GLY A 261 -2.56 14.73 5.75
N ASP A 262 -2.63 13.39 5.72
CA ASP A 262 -3.78 12.64 5.18
C ASP A 262 -5.03 12.80 6.05
N SER A 263 -4.88 13.21 7.30
CA SER A 263 -6.00 13.36 8.23
C SER A 263 -5.73 14.40 9.31
N VAL A 264 -6.81 15.02 9.77
CA VAL A 264 -6.83 15.88 10.96
C VAL A 264 -7.54 15.12 12.08
N GLY A 265 -6.89 15.01 13.23
CA GLY A 265 -7.51 14.48 14.44
C GLY A 265 -8.43 15.51 15.07
N ASN A 266 -9.63 15.09 15.46
CA ASN A 266 -10.62 15.93 16.12
C ASN A 266 -11.02 15.31 17.45
N LEU A 267 -10.62 15.95 18.55
CA LEU A 267 -10.93 15.54 19.92
C LEU A 267 -11.94 16.49 20.55
N THR A 268 -12.89 15.92 21.28
CA THR A 268 -13.77 16.66 22.21
C THR A 268 -13.50 16.16 23.63
N LEU A 269 -13.01 17.05 24.49
CA LEU A 269 -12.86 16.81 25.91
C LEU A 269 -14.01 17.50 26.66
N THR A 270 -14.75 16.74 27.45
CA THR A 270 -15.82 17.29 28.29
C THR A 270 -15.31 17.50 29.71
N VAL A 271 -15.26 18.75 30.14
CA VAL A 271 -14.77 19.19 31.46
C VAL A 271 -15.95 19.54 32.35
N ASP A 272 -15.99 19.01 33.57
CA ASP A 272 -17.05 19.35 34.53
C ASP A 272 -16.87 20.79 35.04
N GLU A 273 -17.93 21.61 34.93
CA GLU A 273 -17.86 23.05 35.27
C GLU A 273 -17.49 23.34 36.73
N GLU A 274 -17.86 22.47 37.67
CA GLU A 274 -17.67 22.70 39.12
C GLU A 274 -16.32 22.17 39.60
N THR A 275 -15.96 20.96 39.19
CA THR A 275 -14.74 20.26 39.62
C THR A 275 -13.53 20.60 38.75
N ARG A 276 -13.77 21.03 37.50
CA ARG A 276 -12.76 21.21 36.45
C ARG A 276 -12.01 19.92 36.07
N GLU A 277 -12.57 18.77 36.42
CA GLU A 277 -12.01 17.47 36.01
C GLU A 277 -12.53 17.09 34.61
N VAL A 278 -11.66 16.48 33.78
CA VAL A 278 -12.06 15.88 32.51
C VAL A 278 -12.92 14.64 32.79
N THR A 279 -14.09 14.57 32.17
CA THR A 279 -15.09 13.51 32.38
C THR A 279 -15.21 12.55 31.21
N SER A 280 -14.88 13.00 29.99
CA SER A 280 -14.80 12.18 28.79
C SER A 280 -13.86 12.79 27.77
N VAL A 281 -13.23 11.92 26.98
CA VAL A 281 -12.43 12.26 25.81
C VAL A 281 -12.95 11.41 24.66
N GLU A 282 -13.52 12.05 23.67
CA GLU A 282 -14.00 11.41 22.45
C GLU A 282 -13.22 11.96 21.25
N GLY A 283 -13.05 11.17 20.20
CA GLY A 283 -12.34 11.66 19.02
C GLY A 283 -12.47 10.75 17.81
N PHE A 284 -12.15 11.31 16.65
CA PHE A 284 -12.11 10.64 15.35
C PHE A 284 -11.08 11.32 14.44
N LEU A 285 -10.78 10.69 13.31
CA LEU A 285 -9.97 11.28 12.24
C LEU A 285 -10.86 11.73 11.09
N GLU A 286 -10.67 12.97 10.65
CA GLU A 286 -11.25 13.46 9.39
C GLU A 286 -10.21 13.37 8.29
N SER A 287 -10.53 12.68 7.20
CA SER A 287 -9.60 12.53 6.08
C SER A 287 -9.49 13.83 5.28
N THR A 288 -8.28 14.30 4.97
CA THR A 288 -8.14 15.49 4.12
C THR A 288 -8.64 15.25 2.69
N SER A 289 -8.64 13.99 2.25
CA SER A 289 -9.22 13.59 0.96
C SER A 289 -10.75 13.68 0.91
N SER A 290 -11.46 13.59 2.04
CA SER A 290 -12.93 13.80 2.10
C SER A 290 -13.31 15.28 2.17
N MET A 291 -12.37 16.18 2.47
CA MET A 291 -12.63 17.62 2.58
C MET A 291 -12.77 18.29 1.20
N THR A 292 -13.82 19.10 1.05
CA THR A 292 -14.11 19.85 -0.18
C THR A 292 -13.83 21.34 -0.07
N GLU A 293 -13.96 21.91 1.13
CA GLU A 293 -13.63 23.31 1.39
C GLU A 293 -12.12 23.47 1.52
N THR A 294 -11.63 24.63 1.05
CA THR A 294 -10.20 24.97 1.09
C THR A 294 -10.06 26.39 1.64
N ASN A 295 -9.08 26.62 2.51
CA ASN A 295 -8.73 27.95 2.99
C ASN A 295 -7.93 28.65 1.88
N GLU A 296 -8.55 29.62 1.21
CA GLU A 296 -7.94 30.34 0.08
C GLU A 296 -6.61 31.01 0.45
N GLU A 297 -6.46 31.57 1.66
CA GLU A 297 -5.22 32.22 2.09
C GLU A 297 -4.06 31.23 2.21
N VAL A 298 -4.33 30.07 2.81
CA VAL A 298 -3.33 29.00 2.92
C VAL A 298 -3.02 28.38 1.56
N GLN A 299 -4.05 28.18 0.72
CA GLN A 299 -3.86 27.63 -0.62
C GLN A 299 -3.05 28.55 -1.52
N GLU A 300 -3.23 29.87 -1.45
CA GLU A 300 -2.41 30.83 -2.20
C GLU A 300 -0.92 30.75 -1.83
N ILE A 301 -0.58 30.45 -0.58
CA ILE A 301 0.80 30.23 -0.13
C ILE A 301 1.35 28.94 -0.75
N ILE A 302 0.59 27.85 -0.67
CA ILE A 302 0.97 26.54 -1.23
C ILE A 302 1.18 26.64 -2.74
N ASP A 303 0.23 27.22 -3.46
CA ASP A 303 0.25 27.35 -4.92
C ASP A 303 1.47 28.17 -5.38
N ARG A 304 1.79 29.26 -4.67
CA ARG A 304 2.97 30.07 -4.97
C ARG A 304 4.26 29.25 -4.83
N TRP A 305 4.43 28.52 -3.74
CA TRP A 305 5.62 27.69 -3.52
C TRP A 305 5.72 26.56 -4.55
N ASN A 306 4.60 25.91 -4.88
CA ASN A 306 4.53 24.89 -5.90
C ASN A 306 4.88 25.43 -7.30
N GLU A 307 4.40 26.61 -7.67
CA GLU A 307 4.73 27.26 -8.94
C GLU A 307 6.22 27.64 -9.01
N GLU A 308 6.73 28.32 -7.98
CA GLU A 308 8.12 28.80 -7.93
C GLU A 308 9.13 27.63 -7.97
N MET A 309 8.86 26.54 -7.25
CA MET A 309 9.73 25.36 -7.22
C MET A 309 9.51 24.44 -8.42
N GLY A 310 8.28 24.38 -8.96
CA GLY A 310 7.92 23.55 -10.11
C GLY A 310 8.74 23.85 -11.37
N GLU A 311 9.01 25.13 -11.66
CA GLU A 311 9.86 25.51 -12.81
C GLU A 311 11.27 24.86 -12.77
N TYR A 312 11.79 24.61 -11.57
CA TYR A 312 13.06 23.91 -11.37
C TYR A 312 12.88 22.38 -11.34
N LEU A 313 11.90 21.91 -10.58
CA LEU A 313 11.67 20.49 -10.30
C LEU A 313 11.21 19.69 -11.53
N ASP A 314 10.45 20.30 -12.44
CA ASP A 314 9.85 19.61 -13.58
C ASP A 314 10.80 19.50 -14.79
N GLN A 315 12.06 19.92 -14.64
CA GLN A 315 13.05 19.78 -15.71
C GLN A 315 13.43 18.31 -15.93
N GLU A 316 13.42 17.88 -17.18
CA GLU A 316 13.79 16.53 -17.58
C GLU A 316 15.30 16.28 -17.42
N ILE A 317 15.66 15.13 -16.86
CA ILE A 317 17.05 14.68 -16.66
C ILE A 317 17.34 13.31 -17.27
N GLY A 318 16.30 12.54 -17.62
CA GLY A 318 16.45 11.26 -18.32
C GLY A 318 15.12 10.58 -18.62
N TYR A 319 15.18 9.31 -19.02
CA TYR A 319 14.01 8.49 -19.35
C TYR A 319 14.26 7.03 -18.93
N SER A 320 13.25 6.35 -18.41
CA SER A 320 13.28 4.92 -18.07
C SER A 320 12.08 4.21 -18.71
N ASN A 321 12.31 3.06 -19.37
CA ASN A 321 11.23 2.27 -19.95
C ASN A 321 10.50 1.42 -18.90
N THR A 322 11.21 1.05 -17.84
CA THR A 322 10.74 0.09 -16.83
C THR A 322 10.46 0.74 -15.46
N GLY A 323 10.91 1.98 -15.27
CA GLY A 323 10.93 2.62 -13.96
C GLY A 323 12.09 2.07 -13.10
N LEU A 324 12.24 2.63 -11.91
CA LEU A 324 13.22 2.21 -10.91
C LEU A 324 12.49 1.90 -9.61
N SER A 325 12.12 0.63 -9.42
CA SER A 325 11.46 0.18 -8.20
C SER A 325 12.46 -0.02 -7.05
N ARG A 326 11.97 0.21 -5.82
CA ARG A 326 12.66 -0.12 -4.56
C ARG A 326 12.32 -1.52 -4.03
N ASP A 327 11.46 -2.29 -4.71
CA ASP A 327 10.94 -3.55 -4.18
C ASP A 327 11.95 -4.70 -4.25
N GLY A 328 11.83 -5.64 -3.31
CA GLY A 328 12.78 -6.74 -3.13
C GLY A 328 14.07 -6.38 -2.39
N ARG A 329 14.27 -5.11 -2.03
CA ARG A 329 15.51 -4.59 -1.41
C ARG A 329 15.90 -5.23 -0.07
N THR A 330 14.97 -5.92 0.60
CA THR A 330 15.19 -6.62 1.88
C THR A 330 15.73 -8.05 1.74
N VAL A 331 15.77 -8.58 0.50
CA VAL A 331 16.23 -9.95 0.21
C VAL A 331 17.27 -10.01 -0.90
N ARG A 332 17.38 -8.97 -1.74
CA ARG A 332 18.29 -8.86 -2.88
C ARG A 332 18.54 -7.40 -3.27
N ASP A 333 19.29 -7.16 -4.34
CA ASP A 333 19.40 -5.82 -4.93
C ASP A 333 18.13 -5.40 -5.67
N ALA A 334 17.87 -4.09 -5.67
CA ALA A 334 16.71 -3.47 -6.31
C ALA A 334 17.15 -2.47 -7.40
N PRO A 335 16.35 -2.27 -8.48
CA PRO A 335 16.67 -1.36 -9.57
C PRO A 335 17.08 0.04 -9.12
N LEU A 336 16.31 0.65 -8.22
CA LEU A 336 16.63 1.98 -7.70
C LEU A 336 17.89 1.98 -6.83
N GLY A 337 18.09 0.93 -6.00
CA GLY A 337 19.30 0.77 -5.20
C GLY A 337 20.57 0.67 -6.07
N ASN A 338 20.47 0.01 -7.21
CA ASN A 338 21.54 -0.14 -8.18
C ASN A 338 21.88 1.18 -8.87
N PHE A 339 20.88 1.89 -9.42
CA PHE A 339 21.06 3.23 -9.99
C PHE A 339 21.69 4.20 -9.00
N TRP A 340 21.18 4.21 -7.76
CA TRP A 340 21.62 5.09 -6.69
C TRP A 340 23.08 4.87 -6.34
N THR A 341 23.47 3.62 -6.10
CA THR A 341 24.84 3.29 -5.72
C THR A 341 25.82 3.43 -6.88
N ASP A 342 25.39 3.24 -8.13
CA ASP A 342 26.20 3.56 -9.30
C ASP A 342 26.49 5.06 -9.39
N ALA A 343 25.48 5.90 -9.16
CA ALA A 343 25.63 7.35 -9.12
C ALA A 343 26.59 7.81 -8.00
N MET A 344 26.47 7.22 -6.80
CA MET A 344 27.39 7.45 -5.69
C MET A 344 28.83 7.08 -6.03
N LYS A 345 29.02 5.90 -6.61
CA LYS A 345 30.35 5.38 -6.96
C LYS A 345 31.03 6.29 -8.00
N GLU A 346 30.28 6.74 -9.01
CA GLU A 346 30.76 7.66 -10.05
C GLU A 346 31.13 9.03 -9.46
N MET A 347 30.24 9.68 -8.70
CA MET A 347 30.53 10.97 -8.06
C MET A 347 31.69 10.87 -7.07
N GLY A 348 31.73 9.80 -6.30
CA GLY A 348 32.76 9.53 -5.32
C GLY A 348 34.12 9.20 -5.95
N GLU A 349 34.19 8.93 -7.26
CA GLU A 349 35.31 8.26 -7.93
C GLU A 349 35.85 7.09 -7.07
N ALA A 350 34.92 6.29 -6.52
CA ALA A 350 35.19 5.28 -5.51
C ALA A 350 35.26 3.88 -6.12
N ASP A 351 35.91 2.95 -5.42
CA ASP A 351 35.95 1.55 -5.81
C ASP A 351 34.57 0.89 -5.62
N LEU A 352 33.90 1.23 -4.51
CA LEU A 352 32.63 0.65 -4.07
C LEU A 352 31.65 1.75 -3.62
N ALA A 353 30.36 1.44 -3.60
CA ALA A 353 29.35 2.27 -2.93
C ALA A 353 28.36 1.42 -2.12
N LEU A 354 27.88 1.98 -1.01
CA LEU A 354 26.89 1.38 -0.11
C LEU A 354 25.86 2.41 0.35
N THR A 355 24.58 2.06 0.32
CA THR A 355 23.49 2.89 0.89
C THR A 355 22.45 2.03 1.58
N ASN A 356 21.83 2.52 2.66
CA ASN A 356 20.82 1.78 3.42
C ASN A 356 19.42 1.91 2.79
N ASN A 357 18.61 0.84 2.91
CA ASN A 357 17.25 0.79 2.37
C ASN A 357 16.33 1.87 2.95
N GLY A 358 16.58 2.33 4.18
CA GLY A 358 15.80 3.39 4.83
C GLY A 358 15.93 4.77 4.16
N GLY A 359 17.03 5.01 3.44
CA GLY A 359 17.24 6.25 2.68
C GLY A 359 16.43 6.32 1.37
N ILE A 360 15.91 5.20 0.88
CA ILE A 360 15.18 5.11 -0.40
C ILE A 360 13.67 5.21 -0.13
N ARG A 361 13.11 6.41 -0.30
CA ARG A 361 11.75 6.72 0.18
C ARG A 361 10.64 6.32 -0.77
N ASP A 362 10.89 6.35 -2.07
CA ASP A 362 9.90 6.01 -3.09
C ASP A 362 10.54 5.27 -4.27
N SER A 363 9.71 4.82 -5.22
CA SER A 363 10.10 4.34 -6.55
C SER A 363 10.05 5.48 -7.58
N ILE A 364 10.70 5.28 -8.73
CA ILE A 364 10.54 6.16 -9.90
C ILE A 364 9.73 5.42 -10.95
N SER A 365 8.58 5.97 -11.34
CA SER A 365 7.72 5.36 -12.36
C SER A 365 8.40 5.32 -13.74
N ALA A 366 7.93 4.41 -14.61
CA ALA A 366 8.37 4.40 -16.00
C ALA A 366 7.99 5.70 -16.72
N GLY A 367 8.87 6.21 -17.57
CA GLY A 367 8.69 7.45 -18.31
C GLY A 367 9.84 8.44 -18.15
N THR A 368 9.53 9.72 -18.35
CA THR A 368 10.49 10.81 -18.18
C THR A 368 10.87 10.96 -16.72
N ILE A 369 12.16 11.02 -16.45
CA ILE A 369 12.72 11.28 -15.12
C ILE A 369 13.06 12.76 -15.02
N THR A 370 12.63 13.40 -13.94
CA THR A 370 12.77 14.83 -13.63
C THR A 370 13.62 15.06 -12.39
N TYR A 371 13.91 16.33 -12.05
CA TYR A 371 14.53 16.65 -10.75
C TYR A 371 13.61 16.29 -9.60
N ARG A 372 12.28 16.48 -9.76
CA ARG A 372 11.28 16.12 -8.77
C ARG A 372 11.43 14.67 -8.32
N ASP A 373 11.51 13.74 -9.28
CA ASP A 373 11.64 12.31 -8.98
C ASP A 373 12.86 12.03 -8.09
N ILE A 374 14.01 12.66 -8.39
CA ILE A 374 15.24 12.47 -7.62
C ILE A 374 15.13 13.03 -6.19
N TYR A 375 14.56 14.22 -6.02
CA TYR A 375 14.41 14.82 -4.69
C TYR A 375 13.29 14.13 -3.88
N THR A 376 12.29 13.54 -4.54
CA THR A 376 11.26 12.75 -3.85
C THR A 376 11.84 11.44 -3.30
N VAL A 377 12.69 10.74 -4.06
CA VAL A 377 13.30 9.48 -3.58
C VAL A 377 14.39 9.70 -2.53
N GLU A 378 15.07 10.86 -2.53
CA GLU A 378 16.11 11.27 -1.56
C GLU A 378 15.82 12.66 -0.94
N PRO A 379 14.97 12.72 0.10
CA PRO A 379 14.60 13.99 0.73
C PRO A 379 15.59 14.48 1.80
N PHE A 380 16.56 13.66 2.20
CA PHE A 380 17.39 13.90 3.39
C PHE A 380 18.61 14.79 3.13
N ALA A 381 18.82 15.19 1.88
CA ALA A 381 19.98 15.99 1.45
C ALA A 381 21.32 15.38 1.90
N ASN A 382 21.43 14.04 1.93
CA ASN A 382 22.65 13.36 2.33
C ASN A 382 23.81 13.74 1.40
N GLU A 383 25.03 13.79 1.95
CA GLU A 383 26.25 13.90 1.14
C GLU A 383 26.85 12.52 0.87
N VAL A 384 27.44 12.36 -0.31
CA VAL A 384 28.31 11.23 -0.65
C VAL A 384 29.64 11.41 0.07
N MET A 385 29.81 10.67 1.17
CA MET A 385 31.07 10.59 1.91
C MET A 385 31.92 9.45 1.37
N VAL A 386 33.19 9.73 1.08
CA VAL A 386 34.16 8.71 0.63
C VAL A 386 35.07 8.34 1.78
N LEU A 387 35.00 7.08 2.19
CA LEU A 387 35.84 6.48 3.22
C LEU A 387 36.95 5.62 2.61
N GLU A 388 38.14 5.65 3.19
CA GLU A 388 39.20 4.68 2.91
C GLU A 388 39.11 3.56 3.96
N MET A 389 38.66 2.38 3.53
CA MET A 389 38.34 1.24 4.40
C MET A 389 39.15 0.00 4.00
N THR A 390 39.58 -0.80 4.98
CA THR A 390 40.15 -2.12 4.68
C THR A 390 39.06 -3.10 4.28
N GLY A 391 39.39 -4.13 3.49
CA GLY A 391 38.45 -5.21 3.16
C GLY A 391 37.75 -5.82 4.39
N GLN A 392 38.49 -5.99 5.51
CA GLN A 392 37.91 -6.45 6.77
C GLN A 392 36.81 -5.51 7.30
N ALA A 393 37.01 -4.19 7.22
CA ALA A 393 36.04 -3.22 7.73
C ALA A 393 34.76 -3.20 6.87
N ILE A 394 34.89 -3.50 5.58
CA ILE A 394 33.75 -3.68 4.68
C ILE A 394 32.99 -4.96 5.03
N GLN A 395 33.69 -6.06 5.33
CA GLN A 395 33.04 -7.29 5.80
C GLN A 395 32.26 -7.06 7.10
N ASP A 396 32.89 -6.40 8.07
CA ASP A 396 32.29 -6.12 9.38
C ASP A 396 30.99 -5.29 9.26
N VAL A 397 30.93 -4.30 8.36
CA VAL A 397 29.72 -3.48 8.17
C VAL A 397 28.60 -4.25 7.45
N ILE A 398 28.94 -5.16 6.54
CA ILE A 398 27.97 -6.05 5.87
C ILE A 398 27.39 -7.07 6.86
N GLU A 399 28.22 -7.63 7.76
CA GLU A 399 27.76 -8.48 8.87
C GLU A 399 26.76 -7.72 9.77
N PHE A 400 27.13 -6.52 10.22
CA PHE A 400 26.25 -5.71 11.06
C PHE A 400 24.93 -5.36 10.35
N SER A 401 25.01 -4.97 9.06
CA SER A 401 23.86 -4.62 8.23
C SER A 401 22.80 -5.72 8.21
N TYR A 402 23.24 -6.97 8.05
CA TYR A 402 22.35 -8.13 8.02
C TYR A 402 21.88 -8.53 9.42
N SER A 403 22.82 -8.72 10.35
CA SER A 403 22.58 -9.35 11.66
C SER A 403 21.62 -8.56 12.56
N ARG A 404 21.49 -7.25 12.35
CA ARG A 404 20.54 -6.42 13.13
C ARG A 404 19.07 -6.79 12.92
N ARG A 405 18.72 -7.40 11.77
CA ARG A 405 17.33 -7.71 11.37
C ARG A 405 17.20 -9.05 10.62
N ASN A 406 18.29 -9.81 10.46
CA ASN A 406 18.40 -10.98 9.58
C ASN A 406 17.82 -10.74 8.17
N SER A 407 18.08 -9.54 7.63
CA SER A 407 17.56 -9.07 6.34
C SER A 407 18.55 -8.12 5.68
N ILE A 408 18.56 -8.08 4.34
CA ILE A 408 19.41 -7.16 3.58
C ILE A 408 19.01 -5.70 3.86
N ASP A 409 19.98 -4.85 4.18
CA ASP A 409 19.77 -3.40 4.32
C ASP A 409 20.66 -2.53 3.43
N LEU A 410 21.88 -2.98 3.08
CA LEU A 410 22.80 -2.18 2.26
C LEU A 410 22.73 -2.56 0.77
N GLN A 411 22.21 -1.65 -0.06
CA GLN A 411 22.35 -1.72 -1.52
C GLN A 411 23.78 -1.38 -1.93
N THR A 412 24.23 -1.82 -3.12
CA THR A 412 25.64 -1.68 -3.49
C THR A 412 25.96 -1.51 -4.98
N SER A 413 27.11 -0.87 -5.24
CA SER A 413 27.78 -0.83 -6.54
C SER A 413 29.26 -1.16 -6.39
N GLY A 414 29.82 -1.88 -7.37
CA GLY A 414 31.22 -2.33 -7.37
C GLY A 414 31.54 -3.52 -6.46
N LEU A 415 30.69 -3.77 -5.46
CA LEU A 415 30.75 -4.93 -4.59
C LEU A 415 29.64 -5.91 -5.01
N HIS A 416 29.95 -7.19 -5.08
CA HIS A 416 28.95 -8.25 -4.99
C HIS A 416 29.14 -8.94 -3.65
N TYR A 417 28.06 -9.14 -2.90
CA TYR A 417 28.13 -9.89 -1.66
C TYR A 417 27.04 -10.95 -1.53
N GLU A 418 27.44 -12.10 -1.02
CA GLU A 418 26.57 -13.22 -0.67
C GLU A 418 26.64 -13.42 0.84
N ILE A 419 25.53 -13.21 1.54
CA ILE A 419 25.41 -13.54 2.96
C ILE A 419 25.26 -15.04 3.08
N LEU A 420 26.10 -15.64 3.92
CA LEU A 420 26.00 -17.02 4.33
C LEU A 420 25.37 -17.07 5.72
N THR A 421 24.31 -17.84 5.88
CA THR A 421 23.57 -17.98 7.14
C THR A 421 23.74 -19.37 7.73
N TYR A 422 23.47 -19.50 9.02
CA TYR A 422 23.08 -20.79 9.61
C TYR A 422 21.71 -21.21 9.09
N ASP A 423 21.31 -22.45 9.38
CA ASP A 423 19.95 -22.94 9.13
C ASP A 423 18.88 -22.14 9.91
N SER A 424 19.28 -21.43 10.98
CA SER A 424 18.44 -20.50 11.75
C SER A 424 18.17 -19.18 11.03
N GLY A 425 18.84 -18.90 9.91
CA GLY A 425 18.80 -17.60 9.23
C GLY A 425 19.73 -16.55 9.82
N ASN A 426 20.37 -16.82 10.97
CA ASN A 426 21.38 -15.94 11.55
C ASN A 426 22.63 -15.87 10.67
N TYR A 427 23.31 -14.72 10.69
CA TYR A 427 24.57 -14.53 9.97
C TYR A 427 25.64 -15.56 10.40
N TYR A 428 26.25 -16.24 9.42
CA TYR A 428 27.38 -17.15 9.62
C TYR A 428 28.68 -16.55 9.07
N ASP A 429 28.66 -16.13 7.80
CA ASP A 429 29.80 -15.53 7.10
C ASP A 429 29.30 -14.73 5.88
N SER A 430 30.18 -14.14 5.10
CA SER A 430 29.84 -13.58 3.80
C SER A 430 30.96 -13.72 2.77
N VAL A 431 30.56 -13.92 1.51
CA VAL A 431 31.47 -13.92 0.37
C VAL A 431 31.36 -12.57 -0.32
N LEU A 432 32.42 -11.78 -0.26
CA LEU A 432 32.50 -10.47 -0.90
C LEU A 432 33.45 -10.52 -2.10
N THR A 433 33.03 -9.95 -3.23
CA THR A 433 33.86 -9.85 -4.43
C THR A 433 33.82 -8.46 -5.03
N VAL A 434 34.95 -8.03 -5.58
CA VAL A 434 35.13 -6.76 -6.30
C VAL A 434 35.69 -7.12 -7.68
N ASP A 435 35.03 -6.66 -8.74
CA ASP A 435 35.37 -7.02 -10.13
C ASP A 435 35.46 -8.55 -10.38
N GLY A 436 34.68 -9.34 -9.61
CA GLY A 436 34.64 -10.81 -9.69
C GLY A 436 35.79 -11.53 -8.99
N GLU A 437 36.71 -10.82 -8.33
CA GLU A 437 37.75 -11.39 -7.48
C GLU A 437 37.38 -11.24 -6.00
N PRO A 438 37.76 -12.19 -5.12
CA PRO A 438 37.51 -12.08 -3.68
C PRO A 438 38.09 -10.78 -3.08
N LEU A 439 37.35 -10.17 -2.17
CA LEU A 439 37.79 -9.00 -1.41
C LEU A 439 39.04 -9.34 -0.57
N GLU A 440 40.11 -8.55 -0.70
CA GLU A 440 41.34 -8.74 0.05
C GLU A 440 41.27 -7.99 1.39
N MET A 441 41.24 -8.72 2.51
CA MET A 441 40.89 -8.17 3.83
C MET A 441 41.83 -7.07 4.34
N ASP A 442 43.12 -7.13 3.99
CA ASP A 442 44.13 -6.14 4.39
C ASP A 442 44.32 -5.00 3.36
N GLU A 443 43.66 -5.07 2.20
CA GLU A 443 43.74 -4.05 1.16
C GLU A 443 42.76 -2.91 1.44
N TYR A 444 43.14 -1.69 1.04
CA TYR A 444 42.31 -0.50 1.21
C TYR A 444 41.50 -0.23 -0.06
N TYR A 445 40.22 0.04 0.14
CA TYR A 445 39.25 0.42 -0.88
C TYR A 445 38.66 1.77 -0.54
N THR A 446 38.36 2.55 -1.56
CA THR A 446 37.53 3.75 -1.42
C THR A 446 36.06 3.36 -1.52
N VAL A 447 35.29 3.69 -0.49
CA VAL A 447 33.87 3.34 -0.36
C VAL A 447 33.06 4.61 -0.26
N ALA A 448 32.20 4.85 -1.25
CA ALA A 448 31.21 5.93 -1.21
C ALA A 448 30.00 5.49 -0.39
N VAL A 449 29.63 6.28 0.61
CA VAL A 449 28.47 6.02 1.49
C VAL A 449 27.67 7.30 1.66
N ALA A 450 26.38 7.19 1.99
CA ALA A 450 25.65 8.35 2.52
C ALA A 450 26.29 8.75 3.87
N ASP A 451 26.52 10.04 4.08
CA ASP A 451 27.13 10.58 5.29
C ASP A 451 26.32 10.25 6.55
N TYR A 452 24.98 10.16 6.47
CA TYR A 452 24.12 9.67 7.55
C TYR A 452 24.63 8.33 8.12
N ILE A 453 24.69 7.27 7.32
CA ILE A 453 25.17 5.96 7.80
C ILE A 453 26.66 5.96 8.07
N GLY A 454 27.45 6.70 7.30
CA GLY A 454 28.89 6.75 7.46
C GLY A 454 29.36 7.48 8.72
N THR A 455 28.48 8.26 9.37
CA THR A 455 28.75 8.98 10.63
C THR A 455 28.07 8.37 11.86
N GLY A 456 27.38 7.23 11.73
CA GLY A 456 26.75 6.54 12.86
C GLY A 456 25.24 6.31 12.74
N GLY A 457 24.60 6.90 11.72
CA GLY A 457 23.15 6.77 11.51
C GLY A 457 22.71 5.31 11.41
N SER A 458 21.50 5.01 11.90
CA SER A 458 20.95 3.64 11.98
C SER A 458 21.84 2.62 12.73
N GLY A 459 22.75 3.11 13.58
CA GLY A 459 23.67 2.29 14.38
C GLY A 459 24.91 1.79 13.63
N TYR A 460 25.13 2.20 12.38
CA TYR A 460 26.27 1.76 11.57
C TYR A 460 27.61 2.29 12.11
N GLU A 461 28.62 1.42 12.22
CA GLU A 461 29.99 1.81 12.57
C GLU A 461 30.93 1.58 11.38
N PHE A 462 31.08 2.58 10.52
CA PHE A 462 32.03 2.51 9.41
C PHE A 462 33.46 2.81 9.90
N VAL A 463 34.32 1.79 9.92
CA VAL A 463 35.73 1.91 10.33
C VAL A 463 36.61 2.27 9.13
N GLY A 464 37.01 3.53 9.02
CA GLY A 464 37.90 4.01 7.95
C GLY A 464 38.33 5.46 8.15
N GLU A 465 39.29 5.93 7.34
CA GLU A 465 39.61 7.36 7.28
C GLU A 465 38.65 8.07 6.33
N ASN A 466 37.95 9.12 6.80
CA ASN A 466 37.18 9.97 5.89
C ASN A 466 38.14 10.71 4.95
N ALA A 467 38.12 10.30 3.68
CA ALA A 467 39.01 10.83 2.66
C ALA A 467 38.49 12.17 2.12
N ARG A 468 37.18 12.29 1.88
CA ARG A 468 36.51 13.51 1.40
C ARG A 468 34.98 13.40 1.43
N GLN A 469 34.32 14.55 1.41
CA GLN A 469 32.95 14.71 0.92
C GLN A 469 32.97 14.99 -0.58
N ALA A 470 32.20 14.22 -1.36
CA ALA A 470 32.14 14.33 -2.82
C ALA A 470 31.02 15.27 -3.30
N GLY A 471 29.98 15.48 -2.49
CA GLY A 471 28.84 16.36 -2.77
C GLY A 471 27.52 15.69 -2.44
N PHE A 472 26.39 16.37 -2.71
CA PHE A 472 25.06 15.85 -2.42
C PHE A 472 24.70 14.60 -3.23
N MET A 473 24.00 13.67 -2.59
CA MET A 473 23.47 12.44 -3.18
C MET A 473 22.56 12.70 -4.37
N THR A 474 21.63 13.65 -4.22
CA THR A 474 20.75 14.12 -5.30
C THR A 474 21.54 14.63 -6.50
N THR A 475 22.62 15.38 -6.26
CA THR A 475 23.52 15.84 -7.33
C THR A 475 24.23 14.68 -8.01
N ALA A 476 24.58 13.62 -7.28
CA ALA A 476 25.16 12.39 -7.84
C ALA A 476 24.19 11.75 -8.83
N MET A 477 22.97 11.47 -8.39
CA MET A 477 21.92 10.85 -9.20
C MET A 477 21.54 11.69 -10.42
N ILE A 478 21.35 13.00 -10.25
CA ILE A 478 21.01 13.92 -11.35
C ILE A 478 22.11 13.94 -12.42
N ASN A 479 23.38 14.05 -12.01
CA ASN A 479 24.49 14.09 -12.96
C ASN A 479 24.66 12.74 -13.67
N PHE A 480 24.47 11.63 -12.94
CA PHE A 480 24.56 10.30 -13.51
C PHE A 480 23.44 10.06 -14.54
N ALA A 481 22.18 10.37 -14.20
CA ALA A 481 21.03 10.31 -15.11
C ALA A 481 21.27 11.13 -16.39
N LYS A 482 21.75 12.36 -16.26
CA LYS A 482 22.09 13.21 -17.41
C LYS A 482 23.21 12.63 -18.25
N SER A 483 24.24 12.05 -17.62
CA SER A 483 25.35 11.44 -18.35
C SER A 483 24.90 10.26 -19.21
N LEU A 484 24.04 9.38 -18.67
CA LEU A 484 23.43 8.28 -19.42
C LEU A 484 22.58 8.81 -20.59
N THR A 485 21.79 9.85 -20.33
CA THR A 485 20.93 10.50 -21.33
C THR A 485 21.76 11.15 -22.45
N GLU A 486 22.87 11.82 -22.12
CA GLU A 486 23.81 12.39 -23.10
C GLU A 486 24.48 11.31 -23.96
N GLU A 487 24.66 10.11 -23.42
CA GLU A 487 25.14 8.92 -24.15
C GLU A 487 24.05 8.24 -24.99
N GLY A 488 22.80 8.68 -24.86
CA GLY A 488 21.64 8.12 -25.56
C GLY A 488 21.19 6.78 -24.98
N LEU A 489 21.41 6.58 -23.68
CA LEU A 489 20.96 5.42 -22.92
C LEU A 489 19.71 5.78 -22.12
N ASP A 490 18.77 4.84 -22.08
CA ASP A 490 17.65 4.87 -21.14
C ASP A 490 18.15 4.37 -19.76
N ILE A 491 17.58 4.90 -18.69
CA ILE A 491 17.93 4.59 -17.30
C ILE A 491 17.11 3.37 -16.87
N ASP A 492 17.44 2.22 -17.42
CA ASP A 492 16.79 0.94 -17.13
C ASP A 492 17.73 0.03 -16.34
N TYR A 493 17.21 -0.52 -15.24
CA TYR A 493 17.88 -1.52 -14.41
C TYR A 493 17.02 -2.78 -14.32
N PRO A 494 17.59 -3.99 -14.50
CA PRO A 494 16.86 -5.23 -14.29
C PRO A 494 16.31 -5.32 -12.87
N ALA A 495 15.19 -6.04 -12.71
CA ALA A 495 14.61 -6.28 -11.40
C ALA A 495 15.64 -6.83 -10.39
N ASN A 496 16.54 -7.71 -10.83
CA ASN A 496 17.65 -8.27 -10.06
C ASN A 496 18.91 -8.37 -10.94
N GLU A 497 20.02 -7.77 -10.54
CA GLU A 497 21.32 -7.93 -11.22
C GLU A 497 22.21 -9.00 -10.56
N GLY A 498 21.84 -9.47 -9.36
CA GLY A 498 22.63 -10.42 -8.58
C GLY A 498 23.85 -9.78 -7.93
N ARG A 499 23.74 -8.49 -7.55
CA ARG A 499 24.75 -7.83 -6.70
C ARG A 499 24.69 -8.36 -5.28
N ILE A 500 23.50 -8.79 -4.83
CA ILE A 500 23.25 -9.22 -3.45
C ILE A 500 22.50 -10.55 -3.44
N SER A 501 22.90 -11.46 -2.55
CA SER A 501 22.17 -12.70 -2.29
C SER A 501 22.36 -13.20 -0.86
N VAL A 502 21.47 -14.11 -0.43
CA VAL A 502 21.52 -14.78 0.87
C VAL A 502 21.40 -16.28 0.65
N LYS A 503 22.24 -17.08 1.33
CA LYS A 503 22.23 -18.55 1.26
C LYS A 503 22.57 -19.15 2.61
N VAL A 504 22.06 -20.35 2.88
CA VAL A 504 22.51 -21.15 4.01
C VAL A 504 23.90 -21.75 3.70
N ALA A 505 24.83 -21.65 4.64
CA ALA A 505 26.18 -22.21 4.49
C ALA A 505 26.19 -23.73 4.62
N GLU A 506 26.74 -24.41 3.61
CA GLU A 506 26.84 -25.89 3.59
C GLU A 506 27.74 -26.46 4.70
N ASP A 507 28.66 -25.65 5.26
CA ASP A 507 29.62 -26.06 6.27
C ASP A 507 29.37 -25.45 7.66
N ALA A 508 28.29 -24.67 7.82
CA ALA A 508 27.92 -24.09 9.10
C ALA A 508 27.63 -25.21 10.12
N PRO A 509 28.17 -25.11 11.36
CA PRO A 509 27.73 -26.01 12.42
C PRO A 509 26.27 -25.74 12.75
N ILE A 510 25.54 -26.79 13.14
CA ILE A 510 24.19 -26.64 13.68
C ILE A 510 24.25 -25.70 14.89
N GLU A 511 23.55 -24.58 14.82
CA GLU A 511 23.44 -23.59 15.88
C GLU A 511 22.36 -24.00 16.88
N GLY A 512 22.64 -23.80 18.18
CA GLY A 512 21.71 -24.17 19.25
C GLY A 512 21.83 -25.61 19.73
N ASP A 513 21.07 -25.91 20.79
CA ASP A 513 20.88 -27.26 21.30
C ASP A 513 19.79 -27.98 20.48
N ILE A 514 20.03 -29.25 20.12
CA ILE A 514 19.02 -30.07 19.44
C ILE A 514 17.91 -30.39 20.44
N ILE A 515 16.71 -29.88 20.16
CA ILE A 515 15.52 -30.03 20.99
C ILE A 515 14.51 -31.03 20.41
N GLY A 516 14.58 -31.30 19.11
CA GLY A 516 13.70 -32.26 18.44
C GLY A 516 14.13 -32.57 17.01
N GLU A 517 13.20 -33.16 16.26
CA GLU A 517 13.36 -33.43 14.83
C GLU A 517 12.00 -33.33 14.12
N THR A 518 12.01 -33.12 12.81
CA THR A 518 10.85 -33.18 11.91
C THR A 518 11.22 -34.04 10.70
N GLU A 519 10.34 -34.95 10.26
CA GLU A 519 10.59 -35.79 9.07
C GLU A 519 10.19 -35.09 7.77
N ASN A 520 9.17 -34.23 7.80
CA ASN A 520 8.59 -33.57 6.63
C ASN A 520 9.01 -32.10 6.49
N GLY A 521 9.64 -31.53 7.53
CA GLY A 521 9.88 -30.10 7.62
C GLY A 521 8.62 -29.35 8.07
N LEU A 522 8.81 -28.07 8.39
CA LEU A 522 7.75 -27.18 8.84
C LEU A 522 7.82 -25.88 8.05
N SER A 523 6.68 -25.33 7.67
CA SER A 523 6.59 -24.16 6.81
C SER A 523 5.44 -23.25 7.21
N SER A 524 5.63 -21.94 7.04
CA SER A 524 4.56 -20.94 7.19
C SER A 524 3.90 -20.58 5.85
N LEU A 525 4.33 -21.16 4.72
CA LEU A 525 3.88 -20.75 3.39
C LEU A 525 2.37 -20.87 3.18
N ASN A 526 1.73 -21.83 3.84
CA ASN A 526 0.29 -22.04 3.72
C ASN A 526 -0.55 -21.10 4.61
N ASN A 527 0.06 -20.19 5.37
CA ASN A 527 -0.64 -19.33 6.33
C ASN A 527 -1.83 -18.58 5.74
N ALA A 528 -1.75 -18.16 4.47
CA ALA A 528 -2.79 -17.38 3.80
C ALA A 528 -3.93 -18.23 3.21
N LEU A 529 -3.74 -19.54 3.08
CA LEU A 529 -4.65 -20.42 2.33
C LEU A 529 -5.27 -21.51 3.21
N GLY A 530 -4.71 -21.77 4.39
CA GLY A 530 -5.17 -22.80 5.30
C GLY A 530 -4.32 -22.85 6.57
N ASP A 531 -4.31 -24.00 7.25
CA ASP A 531 -3.36 -24.23 8.33
C ASP A 531 -2.00 -24.60 7.75
N SER A 532 -0.96 -24.01 8.32
CA SER A 532 0.42 -24.32 7.97
C SER A 532 1.06 -25.20 9.04
N SER A 533 2.06 -25.97 8.65
CA SER A 533 2.80 -26.85 9.57
C SER A 533 3.52 -26.09 10.69
N LEU A 534 4.08 -24.90 10.42
CA LEU A 534 4.58 -24.02 11.49
C LEU A 534 3.45 -23.39 12.30
N GLY A 535 2.36 -22.96 11.68
CA GLY A 535 1.20 -22.43 12.40
C GLY A 535 0.61 -23.42 13.39
N ASN A 536 0.56 -24.69 13.00
CA ASN A 536 0.14 -25.79 13.85
C ASN A 536 1.11 -26.02 15.02
N LEU A 537 2.43 -25.98 14.79
CA LEU A 537 3.43 -26.07 15.86
C LEU A 537 3.28 -24.93 16.87
N TYR A 538 3.23 -23.69 16.38
CA TYR A 538 3.15 -22.49 17.20
C TYR A 538 1.89 -22.53 18.08
N THR A 539 0.74 -22.79 17.49
CA THR A 539 -0.53 -22.82 18.23
C THR A 539 -0.59 -24.00 19.20
N ASP A 540 -0.14 -25.20 18.83
CA ASP A 540 -0.08 -26.34 19.76
C ASP A 540 0.81 -26.05 20.96
N SER A 541 1.95 -25.40 20.74
CA SER A 541 2.89 -25.04 21.80
C SER A 541 2.29 -24.04 22.80
N VAL A 542 1.61 -23.01 22.30
CA VAL A 542 0.93 -22.00 23.13
C VAL A 542 -0.22 -22.64 23.91
N ARG A 543 -1.04 -23.48 23.27
CA ARG A 543 -2.12 -24.20 23.94
C ARG A 543 -1.58 -25.13 25.04
N ALA A 544 -0.51 -25.87 24.75
CA ALA A 544 0.12 -26.77 25.72
C ALA A 544 0.72 -26.01 26.92
N LYS A 545 1.34 -24.85 26.67
CA LYS A 545 1.95 -24.00 27.71
C LYS A 545 0.91 -23.37 28.63
N THR A 546 -0.20 -22.93 28.05
CA THR A 546 -1.26 -22.20 28.77
C THR A 546 -2.29 -23.11 29.42
N GLU A 547 -2.37 -24.38 29.01
CA GLU A 547 -3.47 -25.29 29.32
C GLU A 547 -4.85 -24.72 28.93
N ALA A 548 -4.89 -23.78 27.97
CA ALA A 548 -6.11 -23.17 27.46
C ALA A 548 -6.92 -24.18 26.62
N ASP A 549 -8.22 -23.91 26.47
CA ASP A 549 -9.10 -24.76 25.66
C ASP A 549 -8.69 -24.73 24.18
N ALA A 550 -8.29 -23.54 23.70
CA ALA A 550 -7.81 -23.29 22.35
C ALA A 550 -6.63 -22.29 22.35
N SER A 551 -5.99 -22.12 21.20
CA SER A 551 -5.02 -21.05 20.98
C SER A 551 -5.12 -20.49 19.58
N VAL A 552 -4.80 -19.20 19.41
CA VAL A 552 -4.85 -18.49 18.13
C VAL A 552 -3.62 -17.61 17.98
N LEU A 553 -3.02 -17.58 16.79
CA LEU A 553 -1.90 -16.69 16.46
C LEU A 553 -2.07 -16.13 15.04
N ASN A 554 -1.72 -14.86 14.85
CA ASN A 554 -1.76 -14.18 13.55
C ASN A 554 -0.62 -14.64 12.64
N ALA A 555 -0.90 -14.80 11.35
CA ALA A 555 0.00 -15.32 10.35
C ALA A 555 1.29 -14.51 10.23
N SER A 556 1.21 -13.19 10.40
CA SER A 556 2.38 -12.30 10.37
C SER A 556 3.36 -12.53 11.52
N SER A 557 2.95 -13.20 12.61
CA SER A 557 3.85 -13.62 13.70
C SER A 557 4.50 -15.00 13.47
N ILE A 558 4.09 -15.71 12.41
CA ILE A 558 4.54 -17.07 12.10
C ILE A 558 5.23 -17.01 10.74
N THR A 559 6.55 -16.93 10.73
CA THR A 559 7.33 -16.76 9.49
C THR A 559 8.42 -17.81 9.37
N GLY A 560 8.86 -18.07 8.13
CA GLY A 560 10.01 -18.92 7.82
C GLY A 560 9.68 -20.39 7.61
N THR A 561 10.72 -21.21 7.61
CA THR A 561 10.65 -22.66 7.38
C THR A 561 11.70 -23.37 8.22
N ILE A 562 11.43 -24.63 8.57
CA ILE A 562 12.39 -25.56 9.16
C ILE A 562 12.49 -26.75 8.21
N ALA A 563 13.69 -27.00 7.67
CA ALA A 563 13.90 -28.13 6.78
C ALA A 563 13.72 -29.48 7.53
N PRO A 564 13.40 -30.58 6.81
CA PRO A 564 13.45 -31.93 7.37
C PRO A 564 14.79 -32.21 8.07
N GLY A 565 14.76 -32.65 9.31
CA GLY A 565 15.96 -32.87 10.10
C GLY A 565 15.81 -32.50 11.57
N VAL A 566 16.91 -32.09 12.19
CA VAL A 566 16.91 -31.70 13.60
C VAL A 566 16.31 -30.30 13.76
N ILE A 567 15.58 -30.10 14.85
CA ILE A 567 15.08 -28.82 15.30
C ILE A 567 15.97 -28.37 16.46
N THR A 568 16.51 -27.16 16.41
CA THR A 568 17.25 -26.56 17.52
C THR A 568 16.51 -25.39 18.14
N ASP A 569 16.85 -25.09 19.39
CA ASP A 569 16.33 -23.90 20.09
C ASP A 569 16.67 -22.60 19.34
N ALA A 570 17.87 -22.48 18.79
CA ALA A 570 18.29 -21.31 18.00
C ALA A 570 17.51 -21.15 16.68
N MET A 571 17.10 -22.24 16.03
CA MET A 571 16.19 -22.16 14.88
C MET A 571 14.84 -21.58 15.31
N ILE A 572 14.27 -22.06 16.42
CA ILE A 572 12.98 -21.60 16.92
C ILE A 572 13.04 -20.14 17.37
N GLU A 573 14.10 -19.75 18.08
CA GLU A 573 14.33 -18.34 18.48
C GLU A 573 14.51 -17.44 17.25
N GLY A 574 15.25 -17.89 16.24
CA GLY A 574 15.48 -17.14 15.00
C GLY A 574 14.22 -16.90 14.16
N LEU A 575 13.21 -17.78 14.25
CA LEU A 575 11.92 -17.61 13.58
C LEU A 575 10.99 -16.60 14.30
N ASP A 576 11.28 -16.25 15.57
CA ASP A 576 10.52 -15.24 16.32
C ASP A 576 11.19 -13.86 16.24
N GLY A 577 10.87 -13.14 15.16
CA GLY A 577 11.35 -11.78 14.93
C GLY A 577 10.73 -10.70 15.83
N PHE A 578 9.71 -11.04 16.63
CA PHE A 578 8.93 -10.06 17.42
C PHE A 578 9.17 -10.18 18.92
N GLY A 579 9.46 -11.40 19.41
CA GLY A 579 9.73 -11.65 20.82
C GLY A 579 8.52 -11.46 21.73
N ASN A 580 7.31 -11.63 21.17
CA ASN A 580 6.03 -11.44 21.84
C ASN A 580 5.81 -12.41 23.01
N GLU A 581 5.08 -11.95 24.03
CA GLU A 581 4.72 -12.76 25.21
C GLU A 581 3.36 -13.45 25.04
N ILE A 582 3.18 -14.59 25.71
CA ILE A 582 1.93 -15.36 25.67
C ILE A 582 0.96 -14.85 26.74
N VAL A 583 -0.26 -14.57 26.33
CA VAL A 583 -1.39 -14.18 27.19
C VAL A 583 -2.57 -15.13 27.00
N THR A 584 -3.49 -15.11 27.97
CA THR A 584 -4.74 -15.90 27.93
C THR A 584 -5.96 -15.04 28.20
N VAL A 585 -7.03 -15.27 27.46
CA VAL A 585 -8.31 -14.55 27.58
C VAL A 585 -9.49 -15.52 27.59
N ASP A 586 -10.57 -15.16 28.28
CA ASP A 586 -11.85 -15.84 28.13
C ASP A 586 -12.63 -15.18 26.99
N THR A 587 -13.10 -15.98 26.02
CA THR A 587 -13.87 -15.50 24.88
C THR A 587 -15.16 -16.30 24.67
N THR A 588 -15.99 -15.86 23.72
CA THR A 588 -17.20 -16.57 23.29
C THR A 588 -17.05 -17.12 21.87
N GLY A 589 -17.84 -18.13 21.53
CA GLY A 589 -17.93 -18.64 20.16
C GLY A 589 -18.30 -17.53 19.16
N GLU A 590 -19.19 -16.61 19.54
CA GLU A 590 -19.57 -15.45 18.73
C GLU A 590 -18.37 -14.55 18.43
N LYS A 591 -17.62 -14.15 19.47
CA LYS A 591 -16.49 -13.23 19.32
C LYS A 591 -15.35 -13.87 18.55
N MET A 592 -15.10 -15.17 18.75
CA MET A 592 -14.11 -15.92 17.98
C MET A 592 -14.47 -15.93 16.48
N LYS A 593 -15.73 -16.21 16.13
CA LYS A 593 -16.19 -16.18 14.73
C LYS A 593 -16.08 -14.78 14.12
N GLU A 594 -16.44 -13.74 14.87
CA GLU A 594 -16.31 -12.34 14.46
C GLU A 594 -14.86 -11.98 14.11
N VAL A 595 -13.91 -12.33 14.99
CA VAL A 595 -12.49 -12.06 14.77
C VAL A 595 -11.93 -12.89 13.62
N LEU A 596 -12.21 -14.21 13.56
CA LEU A 596 -11.80 -15.06 12.43
C LEU A 596 -12.29 -14.53 11.09
N LEU A 597 -13.58 -14.18 11.00
CA LEU A 597 -14.19 -13.68 9.77
C LEU A 597 -13.71 -12.27 9.40
N GLY A 598 -13.54 -11.40 10.40
CA GLY A 598 -13.05 -10.03 10.20
C GLY A 598 -11.63 -10.01 9.68
N GLN A 599 -10.75 -10.80 10.29
CA GLN A 599 -9.36 -10.94 9.86
C GLN A 599 -9.27 -11.61 8.50
N ALA A 600 -10.04 -12.67 8.26
CA ALA A 600 -10.03 -13.34 6.97
C ALA A 600 -10.48 -12.44 5.81
N ASN A 601 -11.47 -11.57 6.05
CA ASN A 601 -11.93 -10.60 5.06
C ASN A 601 -10.97 -9.42 4.87
N TYR A 602 -10.26 -9.00 5.93
CA TYR A 602 -9.25 -7.96 5.82
C TYR A 602 -8.04 -8.45 5.00
N HIS A 603 -7.60 -9.69 5.25
CA HIS A 603 -6.45 -10.30 4.59
C HIS A 603 -6.79 -11.04 3.27
N ARG A 604 -8.07 -11.16 2.91
CA ARG A 604 -8.58 -11.91 1.75
C ARG A 604 -8.06 -13.36 1.72
N GLY A 605 -8.00 -13.99 2.89
CA GLY A 605 -7.45 -15.33 3.07
C GLY A 605 -7.46 -15.73 4.53
N VAL A 606 -6.73 -16.77 4.89
CA VAL A 606 -6.51 -17.14 6.29
C VAL A 606 -5.49 -16.18 6.91
N ASP A 607 -5.79 -15.65 8.09
CA ASP A 607 -4.81 -14.89 8.90
C ASP A 607 -4.56 -15.53 10.27
N LEU A 608 -5.54 -16.25 10.82
CA LEU A 608 -5.46 -16.76 12.19
C LEU A 608 -5.28 -18.27 12.21
N GLN A 609 -4.08 -18.71 12.61
CA GLN A 609 -3.76 -20.12 12.84
C GLN A 609 -4.37 -20.58 14.17
N VAL A 610 -4.82 -21.84 14.27
CA VAL A 610 -5.55 -22.34 15.45
C VAL A 610 -5.09 -23.71 15.96
N SER A 611 -5.24 -23.92 17.28
CA SER A 611 -5.20 -25.24 17.94
C SER A 611 -6.36 -25.39 18.92
N GLY A 612 -6.84 -26.62 19.12
CA GLY A 612 -8.03 -26.91 19.94
C GLY A 612 -9.38 -26.64 19.26
N LEU A 613 -9.34 -25.99 18.09
CA LEU A 613 -10.48 -25.69 17.24
C LEU A 613 -10.15 -26.04 15.78
N LYS A 614 -11.19 -26.15 14.98
CA LYS A 614 -11.12 -26.19 13.52
C LYS A 614 -12.09 -25.16 12.97
N TYR A 615 -11.75 -24.50 11.87
CA TYR A 615 -12.72 -23.65 11.20
C TYR A 615 -12.68 -23.79 9.69
N GLU A 616 -13.83 -23.59 9.09
CA GLU A 616 -14.03 -23.59 7.66
C GLU A 616 -14.56 -22.22 7.29
N LEU A 617 -13.82 -21.51 6.44
CA LEU A 617 -14.29 -20.27 5.84
C LEU A 617 -15.20 -20.64 4.68
N VAL A 618 -16.37 -20.04 4.64
CA VAL A 618 -17.34 -20.25 3.57
C VAL A 618 -17.30 -19.03 2.67
N GLU A 619 -16.84 -19.24 1.44
CA GLU A 619 -16.87 -18.20 0.42
C GLU A 619 -18.32 -17.88 0.05
N GLY A 620 -18.64 -16.59 -0.04
CA GLY A 620 -19.97 -16.17 -0.50
C GLY A 620 -20.14 -16.42 -1.99
N ASP A 621 -21.34 -16.83 -2.41
CA ASP A 621 -21.68 -16.98 -3.83
C ASP A 621 -21.39 -15.67 -4.59
N GLY A 622 -20.37 -15.69 -5.46
CA GLY A 622 -19.98 -14.52 -6.27
C GLY A 622 -19.41 -13.38 -5.44
N SER A 623 -18.49 -13.61 -4.50
CA SER A 623 -17.71 -12.54 -3.85
C SER A 623 -16.30 -12.99 -3.46
N SER A 624 -15.31 -12.10 -3.54
CA SER A 624 -13.93 -12.32 -3.03
C SER A 624 -13.82 -12.24 -1.49
N ARG A 625 -14.95 -12.36 -0.78
CA ARG A 625 -15.07 -12.26 0.68
C ARG A 625 -15.71 -13.52 1.25
N PHE A 626 -15.32 -13.84 2.47
CA PHE A 626 -15.94 -14.92 3.23
C PHE A 626 -17.26 -14.42 3.81
N GLU A 627 -18.36 -15.13 3.50
CA GLU A 627 -19.70 -14.80 4.01
C GLU A 627 -19.84 -15.23 5.47
N SER A 628 -19.25 -16.38 5.80
CA SER A 628 -19.35 -16.94 7.15
C SER A 628 -18.14 -17.80 7.50
N VAL A 629 -18.04 -18.12 8.78
CA VAL A 629 -17.07 -19.06 9.31
C VAL A 629 -17.79 -20.13 10.13
N ASN A 630 -17.61 -21.39 9.74
CA ASN A 630 -18.05 -22.54 10.52
C ASN A 630 -16.94 -22.89 11.52
N LEU A 631 -17.25 -22.91 12.81
CA LEU A 631 -16.28 -23.17 13.88
C LEU A 631 -16.62 -24.48 14.60
N PHE A 632 -15.63 -25.35 14.77
CA PHE A 632 -15.77 -26.69 15.34
C PHE A 632 -14.73 -26.96 16.43
N TYR A 633 -15.08 -27.81 17.39
CA TYR A 633 -14.13 -28.47 18.30
C TYR A 633 -13.38 -29.58 17.56
N GLU A 634 -12.25 -30.04 18.13
CA GLU A 634 -11.43 -31.12 17.56
C GLU A 634 -12.19 -32.44 17.33
N ASP A 635 -13.24 -32.71 18.10
CA ASP A 635 -14.08 -33.90 17.93
C ASP A 635 -15.12 -33.77 16.80
N GLY A 636 -15.13 -32.62 16.11
CA GLY A 636 -16.03 -32.28 15.02
C GLY A 636 -17.39 -31.74 15.46
N SER A 637 -17.62 -31.51 16.75
CA SER A 637 -18.83 -30.82 17.21
C SER A 637 -18.75 -29.32 16.95
N GLU A 638 -19.85 -28.70 16.55
CA GLU A 638 -19.95 -27.27 16.24
C GLU A 638 -19.87 -26.42 17.51
N VAL A 639 -19.15 -25.29 17.46
CA VAL A 639 -19.06 -24.30 18.53
C VAL A 639 -20.24 -23.34 18.44
N ALA A 640 -21.06 -23.32 19.50
CA ALA A 640 -22.20 -22.41 19.58
C ALA A 640 -21.74 -20.99 19.97
N ASP A 641 -22.48 -19.98 19.54
CA ASP A 641 -22.14 -18.56 19.77
C ASP A 641 -21.98 -18.21 21.27
N ASN A 642 -22.76 -18.88 22.11
CA ASN A 642 -22.77 -18.68 23.55
C ASN A 642 -21.83 -19.64 24.32
N ASP A 643 -21.07 -20.49 23.62
CA ASP A 643 -20.03 -21.29 24.25
C ASP A 643 -18.89 -20.36 24.69
N THR A 644 -18.31 -20.66 25.85
CA THR A 644 -17.23 -19.87 26.46
C THR A 644 -16.04 -20.77 26.68
N PHE A 645 -14.85 -20.30 26.34
CA PHE A 645 -13.61 -21.05 26.47
C PHE A 645 -12.43 -20.09 26.61
N THR A 646 -11.35 -20.58 27.21
CA THR A 646 -10.11 -19.81 27.37
C THR A 646 -9.22 -20.02 26.14
N VAL A 647 -8.63 -18.93 25.65
CA VAL A 647 -7.78 -18.91 24.45
C VAL A 647 -6.39 -18.36 24.79
N GLY A 648 -5.34 -19.09 24.42
CA GLY A 648 -3.95 -18.60 24.44
C GLY A 648 -3.58 -17.91 23.13
N TYR A 649 -2.92 -16.76 23.20
CA TYR A 649 -2.52 -15.94 22.04
C TYR A 649 -1.39 -14.97 22.45
N ASN A 650 -0.87 -14.16 21.53
CA ASN A 650 0.25 -13.26 21.84
C ASN A 650 -0.21 -11.86 22.33
N ASP A 651 0.65 -11.20 23.11
CA ASP A 651 0.41 -9.89 23.73
C ASP A 651 0.20 -8.75 22.73
N PHE A 652 0.87 -8.81 21.56
CA PHE A 652 0.59 -7.91 20.45
C PHE A 652 -0.88 -8.01 20.01
N MET A 653 -1.36 -9.21 19.70
CA MET A 653 -2.76 -9.44 19.30
C MET A 653 -3.74 -9.01 20.40
N HIS A 654 -3.42 -9.23 21.67
CA HIS A 654 -4.25 -8.73 22.78
C HIS A 654 -4.32 -7.20 22.81
N GLY A 655 -3.19 -6.53 22.54
CA GLY A 655 -3.11 -5.07 22.51
C GLY A 655 -3.73 -4.40 21.28
N GLN A 656 -4.13 -5.16 20.24
CA GLN A 656 -4.73 -4.64 19.01
C GLN A 656 -6.25 -4.83 19.00
N GLY A 657 -7.01 -3.75 18.81
CA GLY A 657 -8.48 -3.79 18.82
C GLY A 657 -9.11 -4.72 17.77
N PHE A 658 -8.42 -4.97 16.65
CA PHE A 658 -8.90 -5.83 15.57
C PHE A 658 -8.66 -7.33 15.81
N TYR A 659 -7.72 -7.70 16.69
CA TYR A 659 -7.48 -9.08 17.13
C TYR A 659 -8.07 -9.39 18.51
N ASN A 660 -8.65 -8.39 19.18
CA ASN A 660 -9.09 -8.50 20.57
C ASN A 660 -10.23 -9.54 20.72
N LEU A 661 -9.93 -10.63 21.42
CA LEU A 661 -10.87 -11.71 21.77
C LEU A 661 -11.57 -11.49 23.13
N GLY A 662 -11.13 -10.50 23.91
CA GLY A 662 -11.73 -10.10 25.19
C GLY A 662 -10.83 -9.18 26.03
N ASP A 663 -11.43 -8.31 26.83
CA ASP A 663 -10.72 -7.24 27.56
C ASP A 663 -10.11 -7.69 28.90
N THR A 664 -10.27 -8.96 29.29
CA THR A 664 -9.84 -9.45 30.62
C THR A 664 -8.81 -10.55 30.48
N ASN A 665 -7.56 -10.23 30.81
CA ASN A 665 -6.51 -11.23 30.94
C ASN A 665 -6.81 -12.20 32.08
N VAL A 666 -6.78 -13.49 31.75
CA VAL A 666 -6.87 -14.58 32.72
C VAL A 666 -5.51 -14.78 33.39
N ASN A 667 -4.43 -14.72 32.61
CA ASN A 667 -3.03 -14.77 33.02
C ASN A 667 -2.10 -14.34 31.87
N ASP A 668 -0.98 -13.72 32.18
CA ASP A 668 0.01 -13.10 31.28
C ASP A 668 1.46 -13.58 31.53
N ASN A 669 1.68 -14.46 32.51
CA ASN A 669 3.03 -14.87 32.91
C ASN A 669 3.42 -16.26 32.38
N TYR A 670 3.41 -16.42 31.05
CA TYR A 670 3.76 -17.69 30.39
C TYR A 670 5.12 -17.68 29.67
N GLY A 671 5.74 -16.51 29.52
CA GLY A 671 6.98 -16.32 28.77
C GLY A 671 6.73 -16.02 27.30
N LYS A 672 7.78 -16.08 26.49
CA LYS A 672 7.71 -15.77 25.06
C LYS A 672 7.11 -16.91 24.25
N VAL A 673 6.53 -16.59 23.09
CA VAL A 673 5.97 -17.59 22.17
C VAL A 673 7.03 -18.63 21.79
N TRP A 674 8.22 -18.19 21.36
CA TRP A 674 9.30 -19.11 20.99
C TRP A 674 9.75 -20.05 22.12
N GLU A 675 9.78 -19.56 23.37
CA GLU A 675 10.13 -20.38 24.54
C GLU A 675 9.10 -21.52 24.73
N SER A 676 7.82 -21.26 24.46
CA SER A 676 6.80 -22.31 24.52
C SER A 676 6.95 -23.37 23.44
N ILE A 677 7.42 -22.98 22.25
CA ILE A 677 7.70 -23.91 21.15
C ILE A 677 8.89 -24.80 21.54
N VAL A 678 9.97 -24.21 22.07
CA VAL A 678 11.13 -24.97 22.58
C VAL A 678 10.68 -26.00 23.61
N ASP A 679 9.93 -25.55 24.64
CA ASP A 679 9.38 -26.43 25.67
C ASP A 679 8.51 -27.55 25.07
N TYR A 680 7.66 -27.22 24.09
CA TYR A 680 6.76 -28.19 23.46
C TYR A 680 7.53 -29.26 22.68
N VAL A 681 8.51 -28.85 21.87
CA VAL A 681 9.32 -29.75 21.04
C VAL A 681 10.18 -30.67 21.93
N GLU A 682 10.84 -30.13 22.98
CA GLU A 682 11.66 -30.93 23.91
C GLU A 682 10.87 -32.04 24.63
N ASN A 683 9.58 -31.78 24.88
CA ASN A 683 8.71 -32.70 25.60
C ASN A 683 7.86 -33.59 24.67
N HIS A 684 7.98 -33.42 23.35
CA HIS A 684 7.26 -34.23 22.37
C HIS A 684 7.93 -35.60 22.16
N GLU A 685 7.13 -36.67 22.05
CA GLU A 685 7.65 -38.00 21.75
C GLU A 685 7.62 -38.27 20.23
N GLY A 686 8.77 -38.14 19.57
CA GLY A 686 8.95 -38.43 18.15
C GLY A 686 9.12 -37.18 17.29
N PRO A 687 9.15 -37.32 15.96
CA PRO A 687 9.23 -36.19 15.04
C PRO A 687 8.01 -35.27 15.13
N ILE A 688 8.24 -33.96 15.05
CA ILE A 688 7.22 -32.92 14.95
C ILE A 688 6.83 -32.79 13.48
N ASP A 689 5.67 -33.35 13.12
CA ASP A 689 5.15 -33.30 11.77
C ASP A 689 3.65 -33.01 11.79
N TYR A 690 3.21 -32.21 10.83
CA TYR A 690 1.83 -31.78 10.69
C TYR A 690 1.31 -32.10 9.30
N VAL A 691 0.02 -32.39 9.22
CA VAL A 691 -0.71 -32.49 7.94
C VAL A 691 -1.50 -31.19 7.79
N GLU A 692 -1.16 -30.42 6.77
CA GLU A 692 -1.84 -29.16 6.45
C GLU A 692 -3.24 -29.41 5.86
N GLY A 693 -4.16 -28.48 6.11
CA GLY A 693 -5.56 -28.57 5.70
C GLY A 693 -6.43 -29.43 6.61
N GLU A 694 -5.94 -29.84 7.79
CA GLU A 694 -6.72 -30.61 8.76
C GLU A 694 -7.49 -29.73 9.75
N ARG A 695 -7.06 -28.48 9.96
CA ARG A 695 -7.64 -27.56 10.96
C ARG A 695 -8.37 -26.40 10.32
N ILE A 696 -7.87 -25.91 9.20
CA ILE A 696 -8.41 -24.73 8.52
C ILE A 696 -8.66 -25.09 7.06
N THR A 697 -9.90 -24.92 6.63
CA THR A 697 -10.32 -25.17 5.26
C THR A 697 -11.09 -23.98 4.70
N ILE A 698 -11.15 -23.90 3.37
CA ILE A 698 -12.01 -22.97 2.66
C ILE A 698 -13.00 -23.80 1.84
N ASP A 699 -14.28 -23.59 2.09
CA ASP A 699 -15.36 -24.09 1.24
C ASP A 699 -15.58 -23.07 0.12
N TYR A 700 -14.95 -23.34 -1.03
CA TYR A 700 -15.03 -22.50 -2.22
C TYR A 700 -16.38 -22.66 -2.90
N ALA A 701 -16.91 -21.58 -3.47
CA ALA A 701 -18.07 -21.67 -4.35
C ALA A 701 -17.74 -22.56 -5.57
N GLU A 702 -18.74 -23.25 -6.13
CA GLU A 702 -18.55 -24.24 -7.21
C GLU A 702 -17.93 -23.58 -8.47
N GLY A 703 -16.61 -23.73 -8.67
CA GLY A 703 -15.84 -23.06 -9.74
C GLY A 703 -14.72 -22.12 -9.27
N ASN A 704 -14.67 -21.80 -7.97
CA ASN A 704 -13.66 -20.95 -7.32
C ASN A 704 -12.55 -21.76 -6.63
N GLU A 705 -12.54 -23.10 -6.77
CA GLU A 705 -11.39 -23.90 -6.36
C GLU A 705 -10.14 -23.35 -7.07
N PRO A 706 -9.02 -23.08 -6.38
CA PRO A 706 -7.81 -22.59 -7.02
C PRO A 706 -7.33 -23.63 -8.05
N GLY A 707 -7.63 -23.38 -9.32
CA GLY A 707 -7.11 -24.16 -10.43
C GLY A 707 -5.61 -23.91 -10.59
N PRO A 708 -4.85 -24.81 -11.24
CA PRO A 708 -3.50 -24.46 -11.64
C PRO A 708 -3.57 -23.19 -12.50
N GLY A 709 -2.69 -22.23 -12.22
CA GLY A 709 -2.46 -21.08 -13.11
C GLY A 709 -2.25 -21.54 -14.57
N PRO A 710 -2.32 -20.63 -15.56
CA PRO A 710 -2.32 -21.01 -16.97
C PRO A 710 -1.04 -21.76 -17.34
N ALA A 711 -1.15 -22.73 -18.25
CA ALA A 711 0.02 -23.34 -18.85
C ALA A 711 0.78 -22.29 -19.68
N PRO A 712 2.07 -22.03 -19.42
CA PRO A 712 2.78 -20.97 -20.15
C PRO A 712 2.96 -21.33 -21.63
N GLY A 713 2.50 -20.43 -22.51
CA GLY A 713 2.58 -20.58 -23.96
C GLY A 713 1.79 -21.77 -24.50
N ASP A 714 2.40 -22.57 -25.39
CA ASP A 714 1.73 -23.69 -26.07
C ASP A 714 1.69 -25.00 -25.22
N ALA A 715 1.85 -24.91 -23.90
CA ALA A 715 1.96 -26.07 -23.02
C ALA A 715 0.59 -26.66 -22.66
N LEU A 716 0.52 -27.99 -22.53
CA LEU A 716 -0.68 -28.72 -22.12
C LEU A 716 -0.71 -28.85 -20.59
N THR A 717 -1.91 -28.85 -20.01
CA THR A 717 -2.14 -29.32 -18.63
C THR A 717 -1.89 -30.82 -18.51
N VAL A 718 -1.81 -31.34 -17.27
CA VAL A 718 -1.63 -32.77 -17.02
C VAL A 718 -2.84 -33.55 -17.55
N ALA A 719 -4.06 -33.07 -17.31
CA ALA A 719 -5.28 -33.67 -17.88
C ALA A 719 -5.25 -33.75 -19.41
N GLU A 720 -4.92 -32.66 -20.10
CA GLU A 720 -4.90 -32.62 -21.57
C GLU A 720 -3.80 -33.50 -22.17
N ALA A 721 -2.62 -33.52 -21.55
CA ALA A 721 -1.50 -34.36 -21.96
C ALA A 721 -1.80 -35.86 -21.87
N ARG A 722 -2.64 -36.25 -20.90
CA ARG A 722 -3.09 -37.65 -20.75
C ARG A 722 -4.04 -38.07 -21.89
N ASP A 723 -4.84 -37.14 -22.40
CA ASP A 723 -5.78 -37.38 -23.50
C ASP A 723 -5.12 -37.30 -24.90
N ASN A 724 -3.97 -36.63 -25.01
CA ASN A 724 -3.28 -36.37 -26.29
C ASN A 724 -1.99 -37.19 -26.49
N GLN A 725 -1.98 -38.46 -26.07
CA GLN A 725 -0.81 -39.34 -26.20
C GLN A 725 -0.39 -39.61 -27.66
N GLY A 726 0.92 -39.69 -27.90
CA GLY A 726 1.51 -40.07 -29.20
C GLY A 726 2.16 -38.94 -30.00
N GLN A 727 2.28 -37.74 -29.42
CA GLN A 727 2.91 -36.56 -30.03
C GLN A 727 3.95 -35.92 -29.11
N ASP A 728 4.75 -34.99 -29.65
CA ASP A 728 5.61 -34.14 -28.82
C ASP A 728 4.76 -32.99 -28.27
N ALA A 729 4.93 -32.66 -26.98
CA ALA A 729 4.22 -31.59 -26.30
C ALA A 729 5.06 -31.05 -25.13
N LYS A 730 4.83 -29.77 -24.81
CA LYS A 730 5.19 -29.20 -23.51
C LYS A 730 4.06 -29.48 -22.55
N VAL A 731 4.37 -29.88 -21.32
CA VAL A 731 3.37 -30.16 -20.28
C VAL A 731 3.75 -29.45 -19.00
N VAL A 732 2.80 -28.75 -18.41
CA VAL A 732 2.95 -28.14 -17.08
C VAL A 732 2.23 -28.99 -16.04
N GLY A 733 2.79 -29.08 -14.84
CA GLY A 733 2.12 -29.67 -13.68
C GLY A 733 2.99 -29.61 -12.42
N TYR A 734 2.36 -29.81 -11.26
CA TYR A 734 3.04 -29.89 -9.98
C TYR A 734 3.65 -31.28 -9.81
N ILE A 735 4.89 -31.37 -9.32
CA ILE A 735 5.53 -32.64 -9.03
C ILE A 735 4.91 -33.22 -7.75
N VAL A 736 4.25 -34.36 -7.84
CA VAL A 736 3.46 -34.94 -6.72
C VAL A 736 4.01 -36.25 -6.17
N GLY A 737 5.09 -36.80 -6.75
CA GLY A 737 5.76 -37.97 -6.18
C GLY A 737 6.66 -38.77 -7.11
N HIS A 738 7.48 -39.64 -6.53
CA HIS A 738 8.33 -40.59 -7.24
C HIS A 738 7.56 -41.86 -7.63
N ILE A 739 7.75 -42.32 -8.87
CA ILE A 739 7.04 -43.50 -9.38
C ILE A 739 7.80 -44.77 -9.00
N ILE A 740 7.23 -45.52 -8.05
CA ILE A 740 7.73 -46.85 -7.64
C ILE A 740 7.29 -47.92 -8.66
N SER A 741 6.04 -47.83 -9.13
CA SER A 741 5.48 -48.72 -10.14
C SER A 741 4.29 -48.09 -10.88
N GLY A 742 3.75 -48.75 -11.92
CA GLY A 742 2.58 -48.25 -12.67
C GLY A 742 1.30 -48.05 -11.84
N THR A 743 1.27 -48.50 -10.59
CA THR A 743 0.15 -48.35 -9.65
C THR A 743 0.60 -47.86 -8.27
N ASN A 744 1.80 -47.31 -8.15
CA ASN A 744 2.32 -46.82 -6.87
C ASN A 744 3.25 -45.63 -7.13
N VAL A 745 2.85 -44.48 -6.59
CA VAL A 745 3.61 -43.23 -6.53
C VAL A 745 3.77 -42.90 -5.06
N SER A 746 4.96 -42.46 -4.66
CA SER A 746 5.27 -42.08 -3.29
C SER A 746 5.70 -40.62 -3.29
N SER A 747 5.04 -39.80 -2.47
CA SER A 747 5.39 -38.39 -2.23
C SER A 747 6.46 -38.22 -1.15
N GLU A 748 6.90 -39.31 -0.51
CA GLU A 748 7.80 -39.29 0.64
C GLU A 748 9.18 -39.85 0.28
N ALA A 749 10.23 -39.10 0.62
CA ALA A 749 11.61 -39.54 0.51
C ALA A 749 11.94 -40.65 1.55
N PRO A 750 12.98 -41.48 1.36
CA PRO A 750 13.96 -41.45 0.29
C PRO A 750 13.43 -42.07 -1.00
N PHE A 751 13.59 -41.34 -2.09
CA PHE A 751 13.20 -41.81 -3.41
C PHE A 751 14.24 -42.78 -4.00
N GLY A 752 13.75 -43.77 -4.74
CA GLY A 752 14.57 -44.90 -5.15
C GLY A 752 15.61 -44.57 -6.23
N ASN A 753 15.40 -43.50 -7.01
CA ASN A 753 16.27 -43.03 -8.08
C ASN A 753 15.78 -41.70 -8.69
N ASP A 754 16.66 -41.00 -9.41
CA ASP A 754 16.35 -39.77 -10.16
C ASP A 754 15.70 -39.99 -11.52
N PHE A 755 15.17 -41.17 -11.80
CA PHE A 755 14.84 -41.50 -13.20
C PHE A 755 13.44 -41.04 -13.60
N ASN A 756 12.60 -40.67 -12.63
CA ASN A 756 11.19 -40.41 -12.85
C ASN A 756 10.51 -39.70 -11.67
N PHE A 757 9.42 -39.01 -11.98
CA PHE A 757 8.43 -38.48 -11.04
C PHE A 757 7.06 -38.38 -11.73
N ALA A 758 6.00 -38.22 -10.95
CA ALA A 758 4.65 -37.96 -11.41
C ALA A 758 4.33 -36.48 -11.26
N ILE A 759 3.60 -35.92 -12.23
CA ILE A 759 3.03 -34.59 -12.15
C ILE A 759 1.50 -34.63 -12.14
N ALA A 760 0.86 -33.65 -11.51
CA ALA A 760 -0.59 -33.46 -11.46
C ALA A 760 -0.97 -31.97 -11.67
N ASP A 761 -2.25 -31.74 -11.93
CA ASP A 761 -2.80 -30.38 -12.12
C ASP A 761 -2.89 -29.61 -10.79
N THR A 762 -2.90 -30.28 -9.63
CA THR A 762 -2.88 -29.63 -8.31
C THR A 762 -1.69 -30.11 -7.46
N PRO A 763 -1.12 -29.24 -6.61
CA PRO A 763 -0.10 -29.67 -5.65
C PRO A 763 -0.74 -30.66 -4.66
N GLY A 764 -0.02 -31.73 -4.31
CA GLY A 764 -0.50 -32.74 -3.36
C GLY A 764 -1.55 -33.75 -3.88
N GLU A 765 -1.88 -33.78 -5.18
CA GLU A 765 -2.79 -34.80 -5.75
C GLU A 765 -2.31 -36.24 -5.48
N THR A 766 -3.20 -37.10 -5.00
CA THR A 766 -2.89 -38.50 -4.61
C THR A 766 -3.57 -39.55 -5.50
N ASP A 767 -4.53 -39.16 -6.34
CA ASP A 767 -5.19 -40.05 -7.30
C ASP A 767 -4.29 -40.32 -8.51
N ILE A 768 -3.78 -41.55 -8.59
CA ILE A 768 -2.92 -42.03 -9.68
C ILE A 768 -3.63 -41.95 -11.04
N ASP A 769 -4.97 -41.98 -11.08
CA ASP A 769 -5.73 -41.84 -12.32
C ASP A 769 -5.81 -40.39 -12.80
N LYS A 770 -5.26 -39.41 -12.08
CA LYS A 770 -5.14 -38.01 -12.52
C LYS A 770 -3.70 -37.57 -12.85
N MET A 771 -2.70 -38.40 -12.54
CA MET A 771 -1.28 -38.09 -12.74
C MET A 771 -0.78 -38.38 -14.18
N LEU A 772 0.26 -37.66 -14.60
CA LEU A 772 1.08 -37.98 -15.78
C LEU A 772 2.51 -38.37 -15.35
N TYR A 773 2.99 -39.49 -15.89
CA TYR A 773 4.27 -40.06 -15.46
C TYR A 773 5.43 -39.55 -16.32
N VAL A 774 6.39 -38.87 -15.69
CA VAL A 774 7.51 -38.21 -16.37
C VAL A 774 8.80 -39.04 -16.22
N GLN A 775 9.49 -39.29 -17.33
CA GLN A 775 10.84 -39.85 -17.34
C GLN A 775 11.87 -38.73 -17.34
N VAL A 776 12.82 -38.77 -16.41
CA VAL A 776 13.93 -37.81 -16.30
C VAL A 776 15.20 -38.36 -16.99
N PRO A 777 15.60 -37.81 -18.15
CA PRO A 777 16.83 -38.18 -18.85
C PRO A 777 18.08 -37.82 -18.05
N ALA A 778 19.19 -38.52 -18.29
CA ALA A 778 20.41 -38.39 -17.51
C ALA A 778 20.99 -36.97 -17.41
N ALA A 779 20.70 -36.09 -18.37
CA ALA A 779 21.17 -34.71 -18.38
C ALA A 779 20.46 -33.80 -17.37
N PHE A 780 19.28 -34.19 -16.89
CA PHE A 780 18.42 -33.39 -16.00
C PHE A 780 18.30 -33.98 -14.60
N ARG A 781 18.95 -35.11 -14.33
CA ARG A 781 18.77 -35.87 -13.07
C ARG A 781 19.37 -35.18 -11.84
N SER A 782 20.42 -34.40 -12.03
CA SER A 782 21.01 -33.60 -10.94
C SER A 782 20.10 -32.46 -10.54
N ASP A 783 19.25 -31.99 -11.45
CA ASP A 783 18.52 -30.73 -11.29
C ASP A 783 17.01 -30.97 -11.06
N PHE A 784 16.47 -32.13 -11.46
CA PHE A 784 15.03 -32.45 -11.36
C PHE A 784 14.77 -33.87 -10.83
N GLY A 785 15.82 -34.61 -10.48
CA GLY A 785 15.70 -35.98 -10.00
C GLY A 785 15.28 -35.99 -8.54
N LEU A 786 14.14 -36.59 -8.21
CA LEU A 786 13.65 -36.60 -6.83
C LEU A 786 14.58 -37.29 -5.82
N GLN A 787 15.44 -38.25 -6.22
CA GLN A 787 16.40 -38.83 -5.27
C GLN A 787 17.52 -37.85 -4.88
N THR A 788 17.91 -36.98 -5.82
CA THR A 788 18.91 -35.92 -5.62
C THR A 788 18.26 -34.70 -4.97
N ASN A 789 17.04 -34.38 -5.39
CA ASN A 789 16.29 -33.17 -5.03
C ASN A 789 14.88 -33.55 -4.54
N PRO A 790 14.74 -34.16 -3.36
CA PRO A 790 13.44 -34.54 -2.79
C PRO A 790 12.52 -33.34 -2.52
N GLU A 791 13.08 -32.14 -2.35
CA GLU A 791 12.39 -30.87 -2.10
C GLU A 791 11.49 -30.42 -3.26
N HIS A 792 11.70 -30.92 -4.47
CA HIS A 792 10.88 -30.53 -5.62
C HIS A 792 9.45 -31.08 -5.59
N ILE A 793 9.07 -31.86 -4.58
CA ILE A 793 7.66 -32.23 -4.35
C ILE A 793 6.86 -30.94 -4.06
N GLY A 794 5.77 -30.74 -4.79
CA GLY A 794 4.95 -29.55 -4.72
C GLY A 794 5.41 -28.43 -5.65
N GLU A 795 6.58 -28.52 -6.28
CA GLU A 795 7.03 -27.52 -7.24
C GLU A 795 6.37 -27.68 -8.61
N ARG A 796 6.05 -26.56 -9.24
CA ARG A 796 5.43 -26.51 -10.57
C ARG A 796 6.50 -26.56 -11.64
N VAL A 797 6.40 -27.54 -12.55
CA VAL A 797 7.42 -27.79 -13.58
C VAL A 797 6.82 -27.82 -14.98
N LEU A 798 7.53 -27.21 -15.94
CA LEU A 798 7.31 -27.33 -17.38
C LEU A 798 8.25 -28.38 -17.96
N VAL A 799 7.69 -29.35 -18.70
CA VAL A 799 8.47 -30.41 -19.34
C VAL A 799 8.16 -30.51 -20.82
N ASP A 800 9.13 -30.24 -21.71
CA ASP A 800 9.03 -30.49 -23.15
C ASP A 800 9.45 -31.93 -23.42
N GLY A 801 8.57 -32.77 -23.97
CA GLY A 801 8.93 -34.15 -24.31
C GLY A 801 7.97 -34.82 -25.28
N SER A 802 8.09 -36.14 -25.43
CA SER A 802 7.21 -36.97 -26.23
C SER A 802 6.18 -37.67 -25.34
N LEU A 803 4.89 -37.39 -25.54
CA LEU A 803 3.78 -38.04 -24.83
C LEU A 803 3.69 -39.51 -25.24
N GLN A 804 4.19 -40.39 -24.38
CA GLN A 804 4.22 -41.83 -24.60
C GLN A 804 4.08 -42.56 -23.28
N ALA A 805 3.31 -43.65 -23.29
CA ALA A 805 3.03 -44.41 -22.10
C ALA A 805 4.31 -44.85 -21.35
N TYR A 806 4.38 -44.49 -20.08
CA TYR A 806 5.47 -44.85 -19.17
C TYR A 806 4.88 -45.67 -18.00
N PHE A 807 5.52 -46.77 -17.64
CA PHE A 807 4.95 -47.76 -16.69
C PHE A 807 3.51 -48.26 -17.02
N GLN A 808 3.12 -48.31 -18.29
CA GLN A 808 1.76 -48.68 -18.77
C GLN A 808 0.66 -47.66 -18.42
N ARG A 809 1.03 -46.45 -17.97
CA ARG A 809 0.16 -45.29 -17.76
C ARG A 809 0.46 -44.22 -18.82
N PRO A 810 -0.43 -43.25 -19.07
CA PRO A 810 -0.08 -42.04 -19.82
C PRO A 810 1.20 -41.43 -19.25
N GLY A 811 2.12 -41.03 -20.12
CA GLY A 811 3.41 -40.52 -19.67
C GLY A 811 4.07 -39.59 -20.65
N LEU A 812 5.20 -39.03 -20.23
CA LEU A 812 6.04 -38.11 -20.98
C LEU A 812 7.49 -38.57 -20.91
N GLN A 813 8.04 -38.91 -22.08
CA GLN A 813 9.37 -39.49 -22.25
C GLN A 813 10.25 -38.62 -23.13
N SER A 814 11.55 -38.92 -23.17
CA SER A 814 12.52 -38.21 -24.02
C SER A 814 12.48 -36.69 -23.81
N ALA A 815 12.31 -36.25 -22.56
CA ALA A 815 12.25 -34.84 -22.23
C ALA A 815 13.47 -34.07 -22.76
N LYS A 816 13.23 -32.93 -23.40
CA LYS A 816 14.21 -32.06 -24.05
C LYS A 816 14.59 -30.87 -23.18
N SER A 817 13.69 -30.44 -22.30
CA SER A 817 13.92 -29.39 -21.29
C SER A 817 13.01 -29.61 -20.07
N PHE A 818 13.46 -29.08 -18.94
CA PHE A 818 12.72 -28.92 -17.70
C PHE A 818 12.95 -27.50 -17.21
N GLU A 819 11.92 -26.89 -16.62
CA GLU A 819 11.96 -25.53 -16.09
C GLU A 819 10.94 -25.43 -14.95
N PHE A 820 11.35 -24.91 -13.80
CA PHE A 820 10.40 -24.57 -12.73
C PHE A 820 9.68 -23.27 -13.08
N ILE A 821 8.38 -23.21 -12.83
CA ILE A 821 7.53 -22.05 -13.14
C ILE A 821 7.07 -21.41 -11.84
N ALA A 822 7.35 -20.11 -11.65
CA ALA A 822 6.74 -19.31 -10.58
C ALA A 822 5.22 -19.16 -10.83
N GLU A 823 4.41 -19.13 -9.77
CA GLU A 823 2.96 -19.00 -9.92
C GLU A 823 2.57 -17.64 -10.52
N GLU A 824 1.71 -17.70 -11.54
CA GLU A 824 0.98 -16.57 -12.11
C GLU A 824 -0.52 -16.89 -11.91
N PRO A 825 -1.36 -15.92 -11.49
CA PRO A 825 -2.80 -16.16 -11.35
C PRO A 825 -3.43 -16.61 -12.70
N GLY A 826 -4.32 -17.60 -12.62
CA GLY A 826 -5.02 -18.24 -13.76
C GLY A 826 -5.88 -17.28 -14.59
N PRO A 827 -6.05 -17.49 -15.91
CA PRO A 827 -6.88 -16.62 -16.74
C PRO A 827 -8.33 -17.11 -16.74
N VAL A 828 -9.25 -16.19 -16.46
CA VAL A 828 -10.66 -16.31 -16.84
C VAL A 828 -10.76 -16.03 -18.36
N GLU A 829 -11.54 -16.84 -19.09
CA GLU A 829 -11.79 -16.61 -20.53
C GLU A 829 -12.68 -15.37 -20.72
N PRO A 830 -12.34 -14.45 -21.64
CA PRO A 830 -13.08 -13.20 -21.78
C PRO A 830 -14.47 -13.41 -22.38
N VAL A 831 -15.47 -12.83 -21.74
CA VAL A 831 -16.85 -12.72 -22.23
C VAL A 831 -17.09 -11.35 -22.86
N SER A 832 -18.22 -11.18 -23.56
CA SER A 832 -18.62 -9.85 -24.05
C SER A 832 -18.97 -8.92 -22.89
N ILE A 833 -18.76 -7.62 -23.04
CA ILE A 833 -19.08 -6.66 -21.97
C ILE A 833 -20.57 -6.67 -21.64
N SER A 834 -21.45 -6.87 -22.62
CA SER A 834 -22.89 -7.04 -22.35
C SER A 834 -23.18 -8.26 -21.47
N GLU A 835 -22.43 -9.35 -21.62
CA GLU A 835 -22.58 -10.56 -20.79
C GLU A 835 -21.99 -10.32 -19.39
N ALA A 836 -20.85 -9.62 -19.29
CA ALA A 836 -20.28 -9.21 -18.01
C ALA A 836 -21.22 -8.29 -17.21
N ARG A 837 -22.00 -7.42 -17.88
CA ARG A 837 -23.01 -6.57 -17.25
C ARG A 837 -24.24 -7.35 -16.73
N GLU A 838 -24.42 -8.59 -17.15
CA GLU A 838 -25.44 -9.49 -16.58
C GLU A 838 -24.93 -10.24 -15.34
N ALA A 839 -23.63 -10.14 -15.03
CA ALA A 839 -23.03 -10.72 -13.84
C ALA A 839 -23.49 -9.97 -12.57
N ASN A 840 -23.52 -10.69 -11.44
CA ASN A 840 -23.85 -10.09 -10.16
C ASN A 840 -22.64 -9.32 -9.60
N ASN A 841 -22.89 -8.35 -8.73
CA ASN A 841 -21.81 -7.72 -7.98
C ASN A 841 -21.04 -8.77 -7.16
N GLY A 842 -19.73 -8.77 -7.32
CA GLY A 842 -18.80 -9.71 -6.72
C GLY A 842 -18.42 -10.90 -7.62
N ASP A 843 -19.10 -11.09 -8.76
CA ASP A 843 -18.70 -12.09 -9.76
C ASP A 843 -17.41 -11.62 -10.47
N THR A 844 -16.42 -12.51 -10.60
CA THR A 844 -15.23 -12.23 -11.41
C THR A 844 -15.55 -12.40 -12.88
N VAL A 845 -15.29 -11.38 -13.69
CA VAL A 845 -15.44 -11.40 -15.14
C VAL A 845 -14.12 -11.08 -15.81
N SER A 846 -13.88 -11.70 -16.97
CA SER A 846 -12.85 -11.23 -17.90
C SER A 846 -13.53 -10.65 -19.12
N VAL A 847 -13.10 -9.49 -19.60
CA VAL A 847 -13.65 -8.80 -20.76
C VAL A 847 -12.54 -8.20 -21.60
N GLU A 848 -12.78 -8.08 -22.91
CA GLU A 848 -11.91 -7.34 -23.83
C GLU A 848 -12.64 -6.10 -24.34
N GLY A 849 -11.98 -4.95 -24.35
CA GLY A 849 -12.59 -3.70 -24.81
C GLY A 849 -11.56 -2.65 -25.23
N VAL A 850 -12.04 -1.62 -25.93
CA VAL A 850 -11.24 -0.43 -26.26
C VAL A 850 -11.41 0.59 -25.15
N VAL A 851 -10.32 1.13 -24.62
CA VAL A 851 -10.34 2.20 -23.62
C VAL A 851 -10.91 3.49 -24.24
N THR A 852 -12.05 3.97 -23.73
CA THR A 852 -12.80 5.12 -24.28
C THR A 852 -12.65 6.43 -23.49
N SER A 853 -12.04 6.36 -22.29
CA SER A 853 -11.67 7.53 -21.47
C SER A 853 -10.21 7.47 -21.03
N GLN A 854 -9.62 8.63 -20.75
CA GLN A 854 -8.33 8.69 -20.07
C GLN A 854 -8.47 8.14 -18.63
N PRO A 855 -7.58 7.23 -18.16
CA PRO A 855 -7.57 6.82 -16.75
C PRO A 855 -7.40 7.99 -15.80
N GLY A 856 -8.13 7.95 -14.69
CA GLY A 856 -8.14 9.03 -13.70
C GLY A 856 -9.09 10.20 -14.03
N ALA A 857 -9.63 10.27 -15.26
CA ALA A 857 -10.52 11.36 -15.67
C ALA A 857 -11.88 11.36 -14.93
N TRP A 858 -12.30 10.21 -14.38
CA TRP A 858 -13.64 10.03 -13.79
C TRP A 858 -13.60 9.16 -12.52
N GLY A 859 -12.88 9.63 -11.50
CA GLY A 859 -12.51 8.86 -10.31
C GLY A 859 -10.99 8.71 -10.29
N ALA A 860 -10.34 8.94 -9.14
CA ALA A 860 -8.88 9.05 -9.05
C ALA A 860 -8.12 7.85 -9.64
N GLN A 861 -8.80 6.69 -9.79
CA GLN A 861 -8.17 5.44 -10.17
C GLN A 861 -9.02 4.58 -11.15
N GLY A 862 -9.77 5.17 -12.10
CA GLY A 862 -10.58 4.36 -13.05
C GLY A 862 -10.74 4.92 -14.48
N PHE A 863 -11.21 4.06 -15.40
CA PHE A 863 -11.43 4.35 -16.83
C PHE A 863 -12.58 3.52 -17.41
N TYR A 864 -13.07 3.89 -18.60
CA TYR A 864 -14.11 3.15 -19.32
C TYR A 864 -13.52 2.34 -20.46
N ILE A 865 -14.07 1.14 -20.66
CA ILE A 865 -13.81 0.30 -21.84
C ILE A 865 -15.12 -0.03 -22.55
N GLN A 866 -15.07 -0.21 -23.86
CA GLN A 866 -16.23 -0.54 -24.67
C GLN A 866 -15.87 -1.54 -25.77
N ASP A 867 -16.74 -2.53 -25.99
CA ASP A 867 -16.69 -3.49 -27.08
C ASP A 867 -17.86 -3.24 -28.05
N GLU A 868 -18.14 -4.18 -28.97
CA GLU A 868 -19.26 -4.04 -29.91
C GLU A 868 -20.65 -4.26 -29.28
N THR A 869 -20.70 -4.62 -27.99
CA THR A 869 -21.90 -5.06 -27.28
C THR A 869 -22.33 -4.11 -26.17
N ALA A 870 -21.40 -3.56 -25.38
CA ALA A 870 -21.67 -2.60 -24.30
C ALA A 870 -20.38 -1.93 -23.79
N GLY A 871 -20.52 -0.96 -22.87
CA GLY A 871 -19.42 -0.37 -22.11
C GLY A 871 -19.43 -0.81 -20.64
N ILE A 872 -18.27 -0.76 -19.99
CA ILE A 872 -18.16 -0.96 -18.54
C ILE A 872 -17.06 -0.05 -17.97
N TYR A 873 -17.28 0.43 -16.76
CA TYR A 873 -16.27 1.17 -16.01
C TYR A 873 -15.32 0.18 -15.32
N VAL A 874 -14.02 0.49 -15.30
CA VAL A 874 -12.98 -0.32 -14.67
C VAL A 874 -12.30 0.55 -13.62
N TYR A 875 -12.37 0.11 -12.36
CA TYR A 875 -11.69 0.70 -11.22
C TYR A 875 -10.40 -0.10 -10.95
N GLN A 876 -9.27 0.58 -10.82
CA GLN A 876 -7.94 -0.03 -10.59
C GLN A 876 -7.21 0.66 -9.44
N PHE A 877 -6.13 0.08 -8.93
CA PHE A 877 -5.30 0.69 -7.88
C PHE A 877 -3.91 1.12 -8.36
N ASP A 878 -3.46 0.66 -9.52
CA ASP A 878 -2.15 1.02 -10.08
C ASP A 878 -2.25 2.18 -11.08
N GLU A 879 -1.45 3.24 -10.88
CA GLU A 879 -1.32 4.34 -11.83
C GLU A 879 -0.47 3.94 -13.05
N GLY A 880 -0.92 4.28 -14.26
CA GLY A 880 -0.09 4.23 -15.49
C GLY A 880 -0.24 3.03 -16.43
N ALA A 881 -1.18 2.11 -16.20
CA ALA A 881 -1.25 0.84 -16.94
C ALA A 881 -1.82 0.90 -18.38
N VAL A 882 -2.62 1.91 -18.76
CA VAL A 882 -3.33 1.97 -20.07
C VAL A 882 -3.54 3.40 -20.59
N ASN A 883 -3.73 3.57 -21.91
CA ASN A 883 -4.05 4.83 -22.58
C ASN A 883 -5.39 4.77 -23.33
N LYS A 884 -6.02 5.94 -23.56
CA LYS A 884 -7.21 6.06 -24.42
C LYS A 884 -6.91 5.52 -25.83
N GLY A 885 -7.73 4.58 -26.30
CA GLY A 885 -7.55 3.87 -27.59
C GLY A 885 -6.80 2.55 -27.51
N ASP A 886 -6.26 2.17 -26.34
CA ASP A 886 -5.70 0.84 -26.13
C ASP A 886 -6.81 -0.22 -26.17
N THR A 887 -6.52 -1.40 -26.74
CA THR A 887 -7.35 -2.59 -26.55
C THR A 887 -6.80 -3.35 -25.35
N VAL A 888 -7.65 -3.62 -24.38
CA VAL A 888 -7.26 -4.22 -23.11
C VAL A 888 -8.08 -5.47 -22.86
N LYS A 889 -7.45 -6.47 -22.26
CA LYS A 889 -8.12 -7.58 -21.59
C LYS A 889 -8.07 -7.31 -20.10
N VAL A 890 -9.23 -7.22 -19.48
CA VAL A 890 -9.42 -6.88 -18.08
C VAL A 890 -10.11 -8.04 -17.39
N THR A 891 -9.49 -8.57 -16.35
CA THR A 891 -10.12 -9.54 -15.44
C THR A 891 -10.25 -8.90 -14.07
N GLY A 892 -11.44 -8.97 -13.48
CA GLY A 892 -11.68 -8.43 -12.16
C GLY A 892 -13.10 -8.66 -11.69
N VAL A 893 -13.34 -8.27 -10.45
CA VAL A 893 -14.60 -8.47 -9.74
C VAL A 893 -15.59 -7.39 -10.15
N CYS A 894 -16.74 -7.77 -10.69
CA CYS A 894 -17.85 -6.87 -10.95
C CYS A 894 -18.33 -6.20 -9.64
N GLY A 895 -18.80 -4.99 -9.72
CA GLY A 895 -19.37 -4.27 -8.59
C GLY A 895 -20.25 -3.12 -9.05
N ASP A 896 -20.80 -2.43 -8.07
CA ASP A 896 -21.61 -1.24 -8.28
C ASP A 896 -21.05 -0.13 -7.40
N PHE A 897 -20.89 1.04 -7.99
CA PHE A 897 -20.59 2.24 -7.23
C PHE A 897 -21.65 3.29 -7.50
N ASN A 898 -22.47 3.59 -6.48
CA ASN A 898 -23.57 4.55 -6.58
C ASN A 898 -24.51 4.27 -7.76
N GLY A 899 -24.79 3.00 -8.06
CA GLY A 899 -25.67 2.59 -9.15
C GLY A 899 -24.95 2.29 -10.47
N GLU A 900 -23.74 2.79 -10.70
CA GLU A 900 -22.99 2.53 -11.95
C GLU A 900 -22.27 1.18 -11.87
N LEU A 901 -22.53 0.32 -12.85
CA LEU A 901 -21.94 -1.02 -12.92
C LEU A 901 -20.49 -0.94 -13.41
N GLN A 902 -19.59 -1.62 -12.71
CA GLN A 902 -18.16 -1.53 -12.92
C GLN A 902 -17.44 -2.85 -12.66
N ILE A 903 -16.20 -2.97 -13.14
CA ILE A 903 -15.20 -3.89 -12.58
C ILE A 903 -14.56 -3.14 -11.41
N ALA A 904 -14.93 -3.49 -10.20
CA ALA A 904 -14.62 -2.78 -8.97
C ALA A 904 -13.26 -3.17 -8.35
N ASP A 905 -12.79 -4.38 -8.65
CA ASP A 905 -11.50 -4.90 -8.16
C ASP A 905 -10.75 -5.53 -9.33
N LEU A 906 -9.71 -4.86 -9.80
CA LEU A 906 -8.94 -5.29 -10.95
C LEU A 906 -7.94 -6.37 -10.53
N GLU A 907 -8.10 -7.58 -11.05
CA GLU A 907 -7.20 -8.71 -10.76
C GLU A 907 -6.10 -8.86 -11.82
N MET A 908 -6.43 -8.57 -13.08
CA MET A 908 -5.50 -8.62 -14.20
C MET A 908 -5.87 -7.56 -15.23
N LEU A 909 -4.86 -6.86 -15.72
CA LEU A 909 -4.99 -5.97 -16.86
C LEU A 909 -3.86 -6.25 -17.83
N GLU A 910 -4.23 -6.55 -19.08
CA GLU A 910 -3.29 -6.78 -20.17
C GLU A 910 -3.63 -5.84 -21.32
N VAL A 911 -2.67 -5.03 -21.76
CA VAL A 911 -2.79 -4.29 -23.01
C VAL A 911 -2.54 -5.25 -24.17
N THR A 912 -3.61 -5.63 -24.87
CA THR A 912 -3.57 -6.58 -25.99
C THR A 912 -3.30 -5.90 -27.34
N GLY A 913 -3.32 -4.57 -27.39
CA GLY A 913 -3.05 -3.78 -28.60
C GLY A 913 -3.63 -2.36 -28.56
N SER A 914 -4.01 -1.84 -29.73
CA SER A 914 -4.60 -0.50 -29.90
C SER A 914 -5.62 -0.50 -31.05
N ALA A 915 -6.74 0.23 -30.90
CA ALA A 915 -7.80 0.37 -31.91
C ALA A 915 -8.32 1.82 -32.04
N GLU A 916 -9.05 2.10 -33.13
CA GLU A 916 -9.83 3.35 -33.19
C GLU A 916 -11.00 3.29 -32.21
N GLU A 917 -11.33 4.42 -31.58
CA GLU A 917 -12.46 4.51 -30.64
C GLU A 917 -13.78 4.09 -31.30
N PRO A 918 -14.69 3.44 -30.54
CA PRO A 918 -16.05 3.21 -30.99
C PRO A 918 -16.75 4.49 -31.44
N ALA A 919 -17.54 4.42 -32.50
CA ALA A 919 -18.34 5.56 -32.94
C ALA A 919 -19.45 5.82 -31.89
N PRO A 920 -19.70 7.08 -31.51
CA PRO A 920 -20.68 7.40 -30.47
C PRO A 920 -22.10 7.03 -30.91
N LEU A 921 -22.88 6.52 -29.97
CA LEU A 921 -24.29 6.20 -30.16
C LEU A 921 -25.14 7.48 -30.11
N GLU A 922 -25.82 7.80 -31.22
CA GLU A 922 -26.72 8.97 -31.30
C GLU A 922 -28.00 8.73 -30.49
N LEU A 923 -28.23 9.54 -29.46
CA LEU A 923 -29.36 9.43 -28.54
C LEU A 923 -30.10 10.77 -28.38
N THR A 924 -31.36 10.70 -27.97
CA THR A 924 -32.06 11.85 -27.37
C THR A 924 -31.80 11.87 -25.85
N PRO A 925 -32.03 12.99 -25.14
CA PRO A 925 -31.84 13.03 -23.69
C PRO A 925 -32.60 11.93 -22.92
N ALA A 926 -33.83 11.59 -23.34
CA ALA A 926 -34.59 10.49 -22.70
C ALA A 926 -34.06 9.08 -23.04
N GLY A 927 -33.17 8.97 -24.02
CA GLY A 927 -32.51 7.73 -24.41
C GLY A 927 -31.31 7.35 -23.54
N VAL A 928 -30.77 8.28 -22.75
CA VAL A 928 -29.63 8.02 -21.84
C VAL A 928 -30.11 7.21 -20.64
N GLY A 929 -29.45 6.08 -20.36
CA GLY A 929 -29.81 5.22 -19.23
C GLY A 929 -29.14 3.85 -19.28
N ALA A 930 -29.59 2.92 -18.44
CA ALA A 930 -28.94 1.63 -18.17
C ALA A 930 -28.62 0.77 -19.41
N GLU A 931 -29.39 0.91 -20.49
CA GLU A 931 -29.20 0.16 -21.75
C GLU A 931 -27.95 0.61 -22.55
N ASN A 932 -27.39 1.78 -22.23
CA ASN A 932 -26.19 2.34 -22.86
C ASN A 932 -25.18 2.88 -21.83
N GLU A 933 -25.35 2.52 -20.55
CA GLU A 933 -24.43 2.94 -19.50
C GLU A 933 -23.00 2.46 -19.81
N ALA A 934 -22.03 3.32 -19.51
CA ALA A 934 -20.61 3.22 -19.86
C ALA A 934 -20.28 3.22 -21.38
N GLU A 935 -21.25 3.39 -22.27
CA GLU A 935 -21.00 3.58 -23.70
C GLU A 935 -20.76 5.04 -24.08
N LEU A 936 -19.99 5.25 -25.14
CA LEU A 936 -19.84 6.56 -25.77
C LEU A 936 -21.12 6.95 -26.52
N VAL A 937 -21.73 8.07 -26.16
CA VAL A 937 -22.98 8.58 -26.71
C VAL A 937 -22.81 9.99 -27.27
N LYS A 938 -23.70 10.37 -28.20
CA LYS A 938 -23.81 11.73 -28.72
C LYS A 938 -25.24 12.24 -28.64
N LEU A 939 -25.41 13.43 -28.08
CA LEU A 939 -26.65 14.22 -28.07
C LEU A 939 -26.47 15.37 -29.06
N SER A 940 -27.31 15.42 -30.09
CA SER A 940 -27.26 16.48 -31.10
C SER A 940 -28.31 17.56 -30.83
N GLU A 941 -27.99 18.82 -31.11
CA GLU A 941 -28.91 19.97 -30.99
C GLU A 941 -29.54 20.13 -29.59
N ALA A 942 -28.77 19.93 -28.51
CA ALA A 942 -29.23 20.08 -27.14
C ALA A 942 -29.05 21.52 -26.64
N THR A 943 -30.08 22.08 -26.00
CA THR A 943 -30.00 23.39 -25.34
C THR A 943 -29.47 23.25 -23.92
N ILE A 944 -28.45 24.03 -23.58
CA ILE A 944 -27.91 24.11 -22.21
C ILE A 944 -28.89 24.88 -21.33
N THR A 945 -29.25 24.28 -20.19
CA THR A 945 -30.09 24.91 -19.15
C THR A 945 -29.60 24.52 -17.76
N ASP A 946 -29.88 25.33 -16.74
CA ASP A 946 -29.52 25.05 -15.35
C ASP A 946 -28.01 24.80 -15.16
N LEU A 947 -27.18 25.50 -15.95
CA LEU A 947 -25.72 25.45 -15.86
C LEU A 947 -25.25 25.98 -14.50
N THR A 948 -24.73 25.08 -13.68
CA THR A 948 -24.39 25.34 -12.28
C THR A 948 -23.07 24.67 -11.89
N PRO A 949 -22.19 25.37 -11.16
CA PRO A 949 -20.99 24.75 -10.61
C PRO A 949 -21.37 23.72 -9.54
N GLN A 950 -20.57 22.66 -9.43
CA GLN A 950 -20.74 21.59 -8.44
C GLN A 950 -19.49 21.50 -7.57
N GLY A 951 -19.63 21.96 -6.32
CA GLY A 951 -18.50 22.15 -5.42
C GLY A 951 -17.57 23.27 -5.89
N THR A 952 -16.30 23.21 -5.48
CA THR A 952 -15.29 24.28 -5.66
C THR A 952 -14.18 23.93 -6.65
N PHE A 953 -14.09 22.66 -7.11
CA PHE A 953 -13.00 22.16 -7.95
C PHE A 953 -13.16 22.45 -9.45
N GLY A 954 -14.05 23.37 -9.85
CA GLY A 954 -14.34 23.63 -11.25
C GLY A 954 -15.18 22.55 -11.95
N THR A 955 -15.59 21.49 -11.26
CA THR A 955 -16.61 20.54 -11.75
C THR A 955 -17.95 21.25 -11.84
N PHE A 956 -18.75 20.94 -12.86
CA PHE A 956 -20.06 21.56 -13.04
C PHE A 956 -21.05 20.65 -13.72
N GLU A 957 -22.32 21.01 -13.57
CA GLU A 957 -23.43 20.31 -14.17
C GLU A 957 -24.30 21.27 -14.96
N PHE A 958 -24.91 20.76 -16.02
CA PHE A 958 -26.00 21.44 -16.70
C PHE A 958 -27.00 20.41 -17.23
N THR A 959 -28.21 20.87 -17.49
CA THR A 959 -29.25 20.04 -18.09
C THR A 959 -29.27 20.27 -19.60
N ALA A 960 -29.03 19.19 -20.36
CA ALA A 960 -29.18 19.18 -21.81
C ALA A 960 -30.64 18.93 -22.18
N VAL A 961 -31.30 19.90 -22.82
CA VAL A 961 -32.72 19.85 -23.18
C VAL A 961 -32.90 19.76 -24.70
N SER A 962 -33.70 18.79 -25.15
CA SER A 962 -34.15 18.70 -26.54
C SER A 962 -35.65 18.39 -26.59
N GLY A 963 -36.45 19.35 -27.06
CA GLY A 963 -37.91 19.27 -27.00
C GLY A 963 -38.43 19.25 -25.55
N ASP A 964 -39.19 18.22 -25.18
CA ASP A 964 -39.71 18.00 -23.82
C ASP A 964 -38.82 17.04 -22.99
N GLU A 965 -37.65 16.65 -23.52
CA GLU A 965 -36.74 15.67 -22.90
C GLU A 965 -35.48 16.35 -22.34
N SER A 966 -34.95 15.82 -21.25
CA SER A 966 -33.76 16.37 -20.58
C SER A 966 -32.90 15.30 -19.91
N VAL A 967 -31.58 15.53 -19.86
CA VAL A 967 -30.63 14.69 -19.12
C VAL A 967 -29.57 15.56 -18.45
N LEU A 968 -29.05 15.11 -17.31
CA LEU A 968 -27.96 15.77 -16.61
C LEU A 968 -26.65 15.55 -17.38
N ILE A 969 -25.91 16.61 -17.59
CA ILE A 969 -24.54 16.57 -18.09
C ILE A 969 -23.64 16.92 -16.92
N ARG A 970 -22.73 16.01 -16.59
CA ARG A 970 -21.76 16.18 -15.51
C ARG A 970 -20.37 16.32 -16.10
N VAL A 971 -19.79 17.50 -15.96
CA VAL A 971 -18.45 17.82 -16.45
C VAL A 971 -17.50 17.85 -15.27
N ASP A 972 -16.61 16.88 -15.19
CA ASP A 972 -15.60 16.79 -14.14
C ASP A 972 -14.34 17.55 -14.55
N ASN A 973 -13.79 18.33 -13.62
CA ASN A 973 -12.62 19.17 -13.89
C ASN A 973 -11.38 18.37 -14.28
N ARG A 974 -11.28 17.10 -13.87
CA ARG A 974 -10.18 16.19 -14.26
C ARG A 974 -10.16 15.85 -15.75
N THR A 975 -11.23 16.17 -16.48
CA THR A 975 -11.25 16.12 -17.95
C THR A 975 -10.52 17.28 -18.61
N GLY A 976 -9.99 18.22 -17.82
CA GLY A 976 -9.35 19.45 -18.30
C GLY A 976 -10.35 20.55 -18.68
N LEU A 977 -11.62 20.42 -18.30
CA LEU A 977 -12.67 21.42 -18.53
C LEU A 977 -13.26 21.88 -17.19
N ALA A 978 -12.98 23.12 -16.80
CA ALA A 978 -13.50 23.75 -15.58
C ALA A 978 -14.65 24.72 -15.88
N TYR A 979 -15.53 24.95 -14.90
CA TYR A 979 -16.70 25.84 -15.02
C TYR A 979 -16.35 27.25 -15.51
N ASP A 980 -15.31 27.86 -14.94
CA ASP A 980 -14.90 29.22 -15.29
C ASP A 980 -14.28 29.34 -16.70
N ASP A 981 -13.78 28.23 -17.22
CA ASP A 981 -13.22 28.11 -18.58
C ASP A 981 -14.24 27.58 -19.59
N PHE A 982 -15.48 27.28 -19.15
CA PHE A 982 -16.51 26.75 -20.02
C PHE A 982 -17.03 27.82 -20.98
N ALA A 983 -16.91 27.55 -22.28
CA ALA A 983 -17.14 28.55 -23.32
C ALA A 983 -18.62 28.85 -23.63
N PHE A 984 -19.55 28.12 -23.02
CA PHE A 984 -20.99 28.16 -23.32
C PHE A 984 -21.81 28.63 -22.12
N GLU A 985 -22.96 29.23 -22.40
CA GLU A 985 -23.89 29.76 -21.40
C GLU A 985 -25.28 29.10 -21.52
N ASP A 986 -26.14 29.28 -20.51
CA ASP A 986 -27.54 28.88 -20.57
C ASP A 986 -28.24 29.45 -21.81
N GLY A 987 -28.85 28.57 -22.61
CA GLY A 987 -29.53 28.89 -23.87
C GLY A 987 -28.72 28.61 -25.13
N ASP A 988 -27.42 28.29 -25.02
CA ASP A 988 -26.63 27.83 -26.16
C ASP A 988 -27.08 26.44 -26.61
N VAL A 989 -27.04 26.21 -27.93
CA VAL A 989 -27.39 24.92 -28.55
C VAL A 989 -26.10 24.22 -28.99
N VAL A 990 -25.86 23.05 -28.41
CA VAL A 990 -24.60 22.30 -28.55
C VAL A 990 -24.85 20.84 -28.96
N ASP A 991 -23.86 20.26 -29.63
CA ASP A 991 -23.70 18.82 -29.76
C ASP A 991 -22.77 18.35 -28.63
N ILE A 992 -23.17 17.31 -27.90
CA ILE A 992 -22.47 16.80 -26.71
C ILE A 992 -22.11 15.34 -26.97
N THR A 993 -20.83 15.01 -26.94
CA THR A 993 -20.31 13.63 -26.93
C THR A 993 -19.83 13.32 -25.52
N GLY A 994 -20.06 12.11 -25.01
CA GLY A 994 -19.62 11.76 -23.67
C GLY A 994 -20.01 10.34 -23.32
N LEU A 995 -19.66 9.92 -22.11
CA LEU A 995 -19.98 8.58 -21.62
C LEU A 995 -21.32 8.61 -20.89
N SER A 996 -22.24 7.75 -21.30
CA SER A 996 -23.49 7.56 -20.57
C SER A 996 -23.21 6.89 -19.23
N SER A 997 -23.86 7.35 -18.16
CA SER A 997 -23.57 6.96 -16.79
C SER A 997 -24.80 7.18 -15.91
N GLN A 998 -24.73 6.80 -14.64
CA GLN A 998 -25.67 7.24 -13.63
C GLN A 998 -24.98 7.55 -12.29
N PHE A 999 -25.70 8.26 -11.43
CA PHE A 999 -25.33 8.40 -10.03
C PHE A 999 -26.59 8.36 -9.16
N GLN A 1000 -26.63 7.39 -8.25
CA GLN A 1000 -27.73 7.12 -7.33
C GLN A 1000 -29.10 7.04 -8.03
N GLY A 1001 -29.15 6.42 -9.22
CA GLY A 1001 -30.35 6.27 -10.04
C GLY A 1001 -30.67 7.47 -10.95
N THR A 1002 -29.82 8.48 -11.03
CA THR A 1002 -29.96 9.64 -11.93
C THR A 1002 -29.13 9.42 -13.21
N PRO A 1003 -29.75 9.24 -14.39
CA PRO A 1003 -29.03 9.14 -15.65
C PRO A 1003 -28.29 10.45 -15.98
N GLN A 1004 -27.05 10.32 -16.45
CA GLN A 1004 -26.20 11.44 -16.77
C GLN A 1004 -25.27 11.12 -17.94
N VAL A 1005 -24.73 12.16 -18.60
CA VAL A 1005 -23.63 12.03 -19.56
C VAL A 1005 -22.40 12.74 -19.02
N LYS A 1006 -21.23 12.10 -19.16
CA LYS A 1006 -19.91 12.55 -18.70
C LYS A 1006 -19.02 12.91 -19.91
N PRO A 1007 -18.93 14.20 -20.34
CA PRO A 1007 -18.11 14.63 -21.48
C PRO A 1007 -16.62 14.59 -21.17
N ARG A 1008 -15.80 13.95 -22.00
CA ARG A 1008 -14.40 13.56 -21.67
C ARG A 1008 -13.38 14.69 -21.81
N GLY A 1009 -13.83 15.90 -22.16
CA GLY A 1009 -13.00 17.10 -22.29
C GLY A 1009 -13.67 18.18 -23.15
N ALA A 1010 -12.96 19.28 -23.42
CA ALA A 1010 -13.49 20.42 -24.15
C ALA A 1010 -13.99 20.09 -25.58
N ASP A 1011 -13.31 19.19 -26.29
CA ASP A 1011 -13.65 18.81 -27.67
C ASP A 1011 -14.97 18.02 -27.78
N ASP A 1012 -15.48 17.51 -26.65
CA ASP A 1012 -16.70 16.72 -26.58
C ASP A 1012 -17.97 17.63 -26.53
N ILE A 1013 -17.84 18.94 -26.37
CA ILE A 1013 -18.96 19.90 -26.39
C ILE A 1013 -18.72 20.97 -27.46
N VAL A 1014 -19.52 20.96 -28.53
CA VAL A 1014 -19.34 21.88 -29.67
C VAL A 1014 -20.64 22.59 -30.01
N LEU A 1015 -20.55 23.85 -30.46
CA LEU A 1015 -21.72 24.60 -30.91
C LEU A 1015 -22.41 23.85 -32.06
N SER A 1016 -23.72 23.63 -31.95
CA SER A 1016 -24.46 22.94 -32.99
C SER A 1016 -24.65 23.86 -34.20
N ASP A 1017 -24.48 23.33 -35.41
CA ASP A 1017 -24.77 24.03 -36.66
C ASP A 1017 -26.30 24.10 -36.84
N VAL A 1018 -26.99 24.90 -36.01
CA VAL A 1018 -28.44 25.12 -36.13
C VAL A 1018 -28.69 25.74 -37.50
N LYS A 1019 -29.18 24.93 -38.45
CA LYS A 1019 -29.80 25.46 -39.65
C LYS A 1019 -31.09 26.12 -39.20
N GLU A 1020 -31.15 27.45 -39.26
CA GLU A 1020 -32.39 28.20 -39.12
C GLU A 1020 -33.46 27.56 -40.03
N GLU A 1021 -34.36 26.76 -39.45
CA GLU A 1021 -35.64 26.45 -40.07
C GLU A 1021 -36.46 27.73 -39.98
N GLU A 1022 -36.67 28.37 -41.14
CA GLU A 1022 -37.56 29.52 -41.28
C GLU A 1022 -38.94 29.15 -40.71
N ASP A 1023 -39.36 29.87 -39.67
CA ASP A 1023 -40.70 29.80 -39.06
C ASP A 1023 -41.81 29.83 -40.15
N GLU A 1024 -42.40 28.67 -40.45
CA GLU A 1024 -43.73 28.58 -41.06
C GLU A 1024 -44.78 28.76 -39.96
N ASP A 1025 -45.11 30.00 -39.60
CA ASP A 1025 -46.50 30.28 -39.16
C ASP A 1025 -46.89 31.75 -39.33
N SER A 1026 -47.49 32.07 -40.48
CA SER A 1026 -48.64 32.98 -40.54
C SER A 1026 -49.36 32.83 -41.89
N GLU A 1027 -50.34 31.93 -41.95
CA GLU A 1027 -51.49 32.14 -42.84
C GLU A 1027 -52.29 33.33 -42.28
N GLU A 1028 -52.14 34.52 -42.86
CA GLU A 1028 -53.28 35.41 -43.08
C GLU A 1028 -53.03 36.37 -44.25
N GLU A 1029 -54.10 36.53 -45.02
CA GLU A 1029 -54.20 37.11 -46.34
C GLU A 1029 -53.83 38.60 -46.41
N GLU A 1030 -53.18 39.04 -47.50
CA GLU A 1030 -53.71 40.02 -48.47
C GLU A 1030 -52.62 40.81 -49.24
N GLU A 1031 -52.81 40.76 -50.56
CA GLU A 1031 -52.59 41.82 -51.57
C GLU A 1031 -51.19 42.15 -52.15
N GLU A 1032 -51.10 41.77 -53.43
CA GLU A 1032 -50.48 42.48 -54.56
C GLU A 1032 -50.11 43.97 -54.33
N ASN A 1033 -48.84 44.35 -54.58
CA ASN A 1033 -48.47 45.10 -55.80
C ASN A 1033 -47.02 45.61 -55.82
N THR A 1034 -46.29 45.12 -56.81
CA THR A 1034 -45.51 45.89 -57.81
C THR A 1034 -44.54 47.01 -57.39
N ARG A 1035 -43.30 46.76 -57.83
CA ARG A 1035 -42.52 47.50 -58.85
C ARG A 1035 -41.35 48.40 -58.42
N PRO A 1036 -40.31 48.47 -59.29
CA PRO A 1036 -38.94 48.81 -58.91
C PRO A 1036 -38.51 50.22 -59.35
N GLY A 1037 -37.32 50.63 -58.89
CA GLY A 1037 -36.72 51.92 -59.25
C GLY A 1037 -35.19 51.97 -59.14
N ASN A 1038 -34.51 51.25 -60.04
CA ASN A 1038 -33.43 51.75 -60.91
C ASN A 1038 -32.56 52.96 -60.46
N GLY A 1039 -31.22 52.77 -60.41
CA GLY A 1039 -30.31 53.68 -61.11
C GLY A 1039 -28.98 54.11 -60.48
N LYS A 1040 -27.89 53.57 -61.07
CA LYS A 1040 -26.60 54.22 -61.46
C LYS A 1040 -25.48 54.42 -60.42
N GLY A 1041 -24.35 53.71 -60.66
CA GLY A 1041 -23.26 54.25 -61.50
C GLY A 1041 -21.79 54.07 -61.06
N LYS A 1042 -21.01 53.40 -61.94
CA LYS A 1042 -19.54 53.51 -62.23
C LYS A 1042 -18.54 52.94 -61.19
N GLY A 1043 -17.48 52.18 -61.49
CA GLY A 1043 -16.95 51.58 -62.73
C GLY A 1043 -15.40 51.42 -62.70
N LYS A 1044 -14.91 50.31 -63.31
CA LYS A 1044 -13.52 49.93 -63.74
C LYS A 1044 -12.64 49.17 -62.72
N GLY A 1045 -11.98 48.05 -63.04
CA GLY A 1045 -11.96 47.20 -64.25
C GLY A 1045 -10.80 46.17 -64.26
N HIS A 1046 -11.01 45.05 -64.99
CA HIS A 1046 -10.06 44.07 -65.61
C HIS A 1046 -9.07 43.30 -64.70
N ASP A 1047 -8.74 42.02 -64.89
CA ASP A 1047 -9.02 40.99 -65.91
C ASP A 1047 -8.47 39.62 -65.41
N LYS A 1048 -9.06 38.51 -65.90
CA LYS A 1048 -8.47 37.16 -66.16
C LYS A 1048 -8.17 36.20 -65.00
N ASP A 1049 -8.26 34.87 -65.13
CA ASP A 1049 -8.92 33.90 -66.03
C ASP A 1049 -8.54 32.49 -65.47
N ASN A 1050 -9.49 31.54 -65.45
CA ASN A 1050 -9.37 30.06 -65.35
C ASN A 1050 -8.59 29.43 -64.17
N GLY A 1051 -9.13 28.46 -63.40
CA GLY A 1051 -9.87 27.24 -63.79
C GLY A 1051 -8.98 26.02 -63.39
N ASN A 1052 -9.43 24.82 -63.07
CA ASN A 1052 -10.75 24.19 -62.98
C ASN A 1052 -10.54 22.85 -62.22
N GLU A 1053 -11.66 22.33 -61.75
CA GLU A 1053 -11.96 21.13 -60.98
C GLU A 1053 -11.45 19.75 -61.49
N ASN A 1054 -11.56 18.79 -60.56
CA ASN A 1054 -12.32 17.53 -60.64
C ASN A 1054 -11.63 16.18 -60.92
N LYS A 1055 -11.90 15.27 -59.96
CA LYS A 1055 -12.31 13.85 -60.06
C LYS A 1055 -11.28 12.76 -60.44
N GLY A 1056 -11.12 11.80 -59.52
CA GLY A 1056 -10.51 10.47 -59.71
C GLY A 1056 -11.44 9.49 -60.45
N PRO A 1057 -11.46 8.17 -60.16
CA PRO A 1057 -10.47 7.33 -59.48
C PRO A 1057 -10.14 6.03 -60.27
N GLY A 1058 -9.26 5.18 -59.71
CA GLY A 1058 -9.40 3.72 -59.84
C GLY A 1058 -8.22 2.92 -60.42
N ASN A 1059 -7.61 2.13 -59.54
CA ASN A 1059 -7.55 0.66 -59.61
C ASN A 1059 -6.16 -0.03 -59.76
N ASN A 1060 -5.99 -1.04 -58.88
CA ASN A 1060 -5.24 -2.29 -58.98
C ASN A 1060 -3.70 -2.35 -58.90
N ASN A 1061 -3.25 -2.82 -57.72
CA ASN A 1061 -2.51 -4.08 -57.47
C ASN A 1061 -1.52 -4.63 -58.52
N GLY A 1062 -0.30 -4.96 -58.06
CA GLY A 1062 0.48 -6.06 -58.63
C GLY A 1062 2.00 -5.86 -58.79
N ASN A 1063 2.72 -5.98 -57.68
CA ASN A 1063 3.94 -6.77 -57.46
C ASN A 1063 5.00 -6.93 -58.59
N GLY A 1064 6.27 -6.63 -58.27
CA GLY A 1064 7.40 -7.43 -58.77
C GLY A 1064 8.71 -6.73 -59.20
N LYS A 1065 9.77 -7.00 -58.42
CA LYS A 1065 11.18 -7.24 -58.80
C LYS A 1065 12.09 -6.04 -59.16
N GLY A 1066 13.00 -5.70 -58.24
CA GLY A 1066 14.31 -6.36 -58.13
C GLY A 1066 15.36 -6.21 -59.26
N GLN A 1067 16.45 -5.51 -58.90
CA GLN A 1067 17.87 -5.66 -59.29
C GLN A 1067 18.44 -5.04 -60.59
N GLY A 1068 19.12 -3.90 -60.39
CA GLY A 1068 20.54 -3.63 -60.72
C GLY A 1068 20.96 -3.39 -62.18
N PRO A 1069 22.26 -3.08 -62.47
CA PRO A 1069 23.30 -2.47 -61.61
C PRO A 1069 24.11 -1.35 -62.34
N GLY A 1070 25.00 -0.67 -61.59
CA GLY A 1070 26.34 -0.35 -62.11
C GLY A 1070 26.75 1.12 -62.33
N ASN A 1071 27.58 1.60 -61.39
CA ASN A 1071 28.90 2.21 -61.59
C ASN A 1071 29.00 3.57 -62.32
N ASN A 1072 29.53 4.62 -61.66
CA ASN A 1072 30.97 4.97 -61.67
C ASN A 1072 31.24 6.46 -61.29
N ASN A 1073 32.24 6.64 -60.41
CA ASN A 1073 33.17 7.78 -60.26
C ASN A 1073 32.74 9.21 -59.86
N GLY A 1074 33.44 9.75 -58.85
CA GLY A 1074 33.74 11.18 -58.77
C GLY A 1074 34.15 11.73 -57.40
N ASN A 1075 35.39 11.48 -56.99
CA ASN A 1075 36.00 11.93 -55.73
C ASN A 1075 36.29 13.46 -55.69
N GLY A 1076 36.16 14.12 -54.53
CA GLY A 1076 36.47 15.56 -54.39
C GLY A 1076 36.34 16.17 -52.98
N LYS A 1077 37.18 15.70 -52.04
CA LYS A 1077 37.69 16.32 -50.78
C LYS A 1077 37.03 17.60 -50.19
N GLY A 1078 36.67 17.48 -48.91
CA GLY A 1078 36.65 18.53 -47.88
C GLY A 1078 36.52 17.86 -46.50
N ASN A 1079 37.57 17.95 -45.68
CA ASN A 1079 37.79 17.18 -44.46
C ASN A 1079 36.95 17.65 -43.25
N ASN A 1080 36.50 16.68 -42.47
CA ASN A 1080 36.31 16.74 -41.02
C ASN A 1080 37.66 16.72 -40.30
#